data_AF-A0A1G3LG05-F1
#
_entry.id   AF-A0A1G3LG05-F1
#
_cell.length_a   1.000
_cell.length_b   1.000
_cell.length_c   1.000
_cell.angle_alpha   90.00
_cell.angle_beta   90.00
_cell.angle_gamma   90.00
#
_symmetry.space_group_name_H-M   'P 1'
#
loop_
_entity.id
_entity.type
_entity.pdbx_description
1 polymer ?
#
loop_
_entity_poly.entity_id
_entity_poly.type
_entity_poly.pdbx_seq_one_letter_code
_entity_poly.pdbx_strand_id
1 'polypeptide(L)'
;MENIADKVSIAFYSIKKRKKIINKLKKIESINLIEIKKISQINDNQIKGLIIDFWDYIENKNKILNIGRNNFFKIFIVITKDEIEDNLDTIYENFPIYSILPMDFPLKKIKMIFDKFVKDYTSFQEKTELIKKFEIQTSNFNILNQIGISLAVIRDIDILFDMILTKVREITDADAGSIFLVEETIVKQEEEKQITEKQLRFVHSQNFSFPIKSPTFTIPLTKTSIVGYSALTGKILNIPDAHKIPQTEDYSYSIDTEKRMKVHNRSMITVPMKNQKDEIIGVIQLFNKKKDFDTKIDDQEVFEEQVIPFTFEDEEIVISLANQAAVSLENNILYKEIKTIFEGFIRASVVAIEARDPTTSGHSERVAKLTKELAICVNNTKTGEYSSVFFTEEDLRNIEYAGLLHDFGKIGVREKVLVKAKKLYPESSEFLKMRYNYLKKAIQYDFASKKLSIIKERGLDYFNEIEPKINLDLNQKLGELNNFLETILQANEPTILEENSGKIISELIGKKYLTSDGEQIEYLKEEEKKALMILRGSLTEEERLEIESHVTHTFKFLCRIPWTKEMANIPYIAYKHHEKLDGHGYPRGIKAETIPIQARMMTIADIYDALTASDRPYKKAVPVEKALSILEMEMNSNKIDKELLRIFIDEKVYKIVEK
;
A
#
# COMPACT_ATOMS: atom_id res chain seq x y z
N MET A 1 -23.57 -54.45 -1.00
CA MET A 1 -23.50 -55.92 -1.20
C MET A 1 -24.03 -56.38 -2.55
N GLU A 2 -25.02 -55.70 -3.16
CA GLU A 2 -25.70 -56.20 -4.38
C GLU A 2 -24.85 -56.22 -5.67
N ASN A 3 -23.74 -55.46 -5.77
CA ASN A 3 -23.03 -55.30 -7.05
C ASN A 3 -21.77 -56.19 -7.23
N ILE A 4 -21.40 -56.98 -6.21
CA ILE A 4 -20.24 -57.90 -6.28
C ILE A 4 -20.68 -59.28 -6.74
N ALA A 5 -21.90 -59.71 -6.36
CA ALA A 5 -22.44 -61.02 -6.74
C ALA A 5 -22.59 -61.15 -8.27
N ASP A 6 -22.87 -60.06 -8.97
CA ASP A 6 -23.02 -60.06 -10.43
C ASP A 6 -21.68 -60.08 -11.19
N LYS A 7 -20.55 -59.86 -10.49
CA LYS A 7 -19.20 -59.79 -11.07
C LYS A 7 -18.34 -61.02 -10.82
N VAL A 8 -18.92 -62.04 -10.17
CA VAL A 8 -18.24 -63.27 -9.75
C VAL A 8 -18.80 -64.46 -10.50
N SER A 9 -17.93 -65.20 -11.19
CA SER A 9 -18.30 -66.45 -11.87
C SER A 9 -17.89 -67.64 -11.01
N ILE A 10 -18.81 -68.59 -10.79
CA ILE A 10 -18.53 -69.84 -10.07
C ILE A 10 -18.60 -71.01 -11.04
N ALA A 11 -17.57 -71.86 -11.05
CA ALA A 11 -17.53 -73.04 -11.89
C ALA A 11 -17.20 -74.30 -11.08
N PHE A 12 -17.89 -75.40 -11.41
CA PHE A 12 -17.64 -76.74 -10.87
C PHE A 12 -17.10 -77.64 -11.97
N TYR A 13 -16.12 -78.49 -11.66
CA TYR A 13 -15.60 -79.46 -12.63
C TYR A 13 -15.57 -80.90 -12.10
N SER A 14 -15.98 -81.83 -12.98
CA SER A 14 -15.95 -83.28 -12.77
C SER A 14 -15.14 -83.94 -13.90
N ILE A 15 -14.06 -84.66 -13.56
CA ILE A 15 -13.20 -85.35 -14.52
C ILE A 15 -13.27 -86.85 -14.35
N LYS A 16 -13.44 -87.55 -15.48
CA LYS A 16 -13.19 -89.00 -15.63
C LYS A 16 -12.00 -89.38 -16.52
N LYS A 17 -11.18 -88.47 -17.09
CA LYS A 17 -9.91 -88.80 -17.79
C LYS A 17 -8.94 -87.61 -18.05
N ARG A 18 -7.64 -87.89 -17.90
CA ARG A 18 -6.42 -87.04 -17.72
C ARG A 18 -6.00 -86.00 -18.79
N LYS A 19 -6.63 -85.82 -19.97
CA LYS A 19 -6.05 -85.00 -21.08
C LYS A 19 -6.87 -83.79 -21.56
N LYS A 20 -7.83 -83.30 -20.77
CA LYS A 20 -8.76 -82.21 -21.19
C LYS A 20 -8.89 -81.03 -20.23
N ILE A 21 -7.94 -80.81 -19.31
CA ILE A 21 -8.04 -79.75 -18.28
C ILE A 21 -7.94 -78.35 -18.91
N ILE A 22 -6.87 -78.06 -19.67
CA ILE A 22 -6.61 -76.71 -20.21
C ILE A 22 -7.65 -76.28 -21.27
N ASN A 23 -8.10 -77.18 -22.14
CA ASN A 23 -9.11 -76.87 -23.17
C ASN A 23 -10.56 -76.84 -22.66
N LYS A 24 -10.87 -77.40 -21.47
CA LYS A 24 -12.19 -77.24 -20.84
C LYS A 24 -12.27 -76.02 -19.91
N LEU A 25 -11.15 -75.59 -19.31
CA LEU A 25 -11.10 -74.31 -18.57
C LEU A 25 -11.44 -73.11 -19.48
N LYS A 26 -11.07 -73.16 -20.77
CA LYS A 26 -11.49 -72.18 -21.80
C LYS A 26 -12.97 -72.27 -22.23
N LYS A 27 -13.72 -73.28 -21.76
CA LYS A 27 -15.12 -73.58 -22.13
C LYS A 27 -16.05 -73.66 -20.91
N ILE A 28 -15.69 -72.99 -19.82
CA ILE A 28 -16.56 -72.90 -18.65
C ILE A 28 -17.78 -72.05 -19.02
N GLU A 29 -18.95 -72.67 -19.09
CA GLU A 29 -20.22 -71.94 -19.10
C GLU A 29 -20.43 -71.31 -17.72
N SER A 30 -20.64 -70.00 -17.72
CA SER A 30 -20.86 -69.14 -16.56
C SER A 30 -22.10 -69.56 -15.76
N ILE A 31 -21.96 -69.87 -14.47
CA ILE A 31 -23.09 -70.00 -13.56
C ILE A 31 -23.31 -68.65 -12.87
N ASN A 32 -24.48 -68.05 -13.12
CA ASN A 32 -24.90 -66.77 -12.56
C ASN A 32 -25.36 -66.93 -11.09
N LEU A 33 -24.94 -66.02 -10.20
CA LEU A 33 -25.06 -66.13 -8.74
C LEU A 33 -26.48 -65.98 -8.19
N ILE A 34 -27.48 -65.67 -9.03
CA ILE A 34 -28.90 -65.69 -8.64
C ILE A 34 -29.37 -67.13 -8.32
N GLU A 35 -28.60 -68.17 -8.70
CA GLU A 35 -28.89 -69.58 -8.41
C GLU A 35 -28.28 -70.13 -7.10
N ILE A 36 -28.05 -69.32 -6.06
CA ILE A 36 -27.62 -69.82 -4.72
C ILE A 36 -28.56 -70.93 -4.18
N LYS A 37 -29.84 -70.95 -4.60
CA LYS A 37 -30.80 -72.01 -4.24
C LYS A 37 -30.46 -73.40 -4.78
N LYS A 38 -29.50 -73.57 -5.70
CA LYS A 38 -29.10 -74.89 -6.22
C LYS A 38 -27.88 -75.50 -5.53
N ILE A 39 -27.14 -74.75 -4.70
CA ILE A 39 -25.98 -75.29 -3.96
C ILE A 39 -26.41 -76.40 -2.99
N SER A 40 -27.61 -76.31 -2.41
CA SER A 40 -28.18 -77.33 -1.51
C SER A 40 -28.60 -78.63 -2.21
N GLN A 41 -28.53 -78.70 -3.55
CA GLN A 41 -28.89 -79.88 -4.34
C GLN A 41 -27.66 -80.63 -4.91
N ILE A 42 -26.44 -80.14 -4.66
CA ILE A 42 -25.21 -80.78 -5.15
C ILE A 42 -24.74 -81.80 -4.11
N ASN A 43 -24.70 -83.09 -4.49
CA ASN A 43 -24.20 -84.16 -3.63
C ASN A 43 -22.69 -84.01 -3.38
N ASP A 44 -22.27 -84.19 -2.12
CA ASP A 44 -20.87 -84.07 -1.64
C ASP A 44 -19.86 -84.86 -2.49
N ASN A 45 -20.26 -85.98 -3.08
CA ASN A 45 -19.39 -86.86 -3.85
C ASN A 45 -19.10 -86.42 -5.31
N GLN A 46 -19.61 -85.27 -5.77
CA GLN A 46 -19.47 -84.84 -7.18
C GLN A 46 -18.54 -83.63 -7.38
N ILE A 47 -18.17 -82.90 -6.33
CA ILE A 47 -17.33 -81.71 -6.44
C ILE A 47 -15.88 -82.11 -6.23
N LYS A 48 -15.09 -82.11 -7.32
CA LYS A 48 -13.62 -82.31 -7.24
C LYS A 48 -12.82 -81.00 -7.29
N GLY A 49 -13.49 -79.88 -7.61
CA GLY A 49 -12.95 -78.55 -7.41
C GLY A 49 -13.93 -77.42 -7.67
N LEU A 50 -13.68 -76.30 -6.99
CA LEU A 50 -14.43 -75.04 -7.06
C LEU A 50 -13.49 -73.94 -7.54
N ILE A 51 -13.86 -73.26 -8.63
CA ILE A 51 -13.14 -72.11 -9.18
C ILE A 51 -14.03 -70.88 -9.10
N ILE A 52 -13.49 -69.80 -8.54
CA ILE A 52 -14.16 -68.49 -8.42
C ILE A 52 -13.28 -67.44 -9.11
N ASP A 53 -13.83 -66.77 -10.13
CA ASP A 53 -13.13 -65.76 -10.94
C ASP A 53 -13.89 -64.41 -10.94
N PHE A 54 -13.16 -63.30 -10.99
CA PHE A 54 -13.68 -61.93 -10.99
C PHE A 54 -13.45 -61.26 -12.35
N TRP A 55 -14.52 -60.79 -12.99
CA TRP A 55 -14.49 -60.29 -14.37
C TRP A 55 -13.62 -59.03 -14.56
N ASP A 56 -13.61 -58.11 -13.59
CA ASP A 56 -12.92 -56.80 -13.68
C ASP A 56 -11.37 -56.88 -13.68
N TYR A 57 -10.76 -58.05 -13.38
CA TYR A 57 -9.31 -58.14 -13.20
C TYR A 57 -8.51 -58.30 -14.51
N ILE A 58 -9.18 -58.45 -15.67
CA ILE A 58 -8.52 -58.73 -16.96
C ILE A 58 -8.34 -57.47 -17.84
N GLU A 59 -9.09 -56.38 -17.62
CA GLU A 59 -9.11 -55.26 -18.58
C GLU A 59 -7.86 -54.35 -18.58
N ASN A 60 -7.00 -54.40 -17.56
CA ASN A 60 -5.90 -53.43 -17.46
C ASN A 60 -4.53 -54.08 -17.18
N LYS A 61 -4.03 -54.84 -18.16
CA LYS A 61 -2.73 -55.54 -18.09
C LYS A 61 -1.53 -54.62 -17.78
N ASN A 62 -1.60 -53.33 -18.16
CA ASN A 62 -0.50 -52.38 -18.02
C ASN A 62 -0.49 -51.61 -16.67
N LYS A 63 -1.63 -51.41 -16.01
CA LYS A 63 -1.67 -50.79 -14.66
C LYS A 63 -1.18 -51.73 -13.54
N ILE A 64 -1.14 -53.03 -13.82
CA ILE A 64 -0.77 -54.10 -12.86
C ILE A 64 0.75 -54.16 -12.60
N LEU A 65 1.59 -53.69 -13.53
CA LEU A 65 3.06 -53.78 -13.38
C LEU A 65 3.66 -52.72 -12.46
N ASN A 66 2.96 -51.59 -12.22
CA ASN A 66 3.54 -50.44 -11.49
C ASN A 66 3.01 -50.25 -10.06
N ILE A 67 1.90 -50.89 -9.66
CA ILE A 67 1.37 -50.78 -8.30
C ILE A 67 1.66 -52.07 -7.54
N GLY A 68 2.90 -52.20 -7.07
CA GLY A 68 3.28 -53.11 -5.99
C GLY A 68 3.22 -54.61 -6.30
N ARG A 69 4.40 -55.22 -6.43
CA ARG A 69 4.62 -56.68 -6.36
C ARG A 69 4.13 -57.35 -5.05
N ASN A 70 3.47 -56.62 -4.15
CA ASN A 70 2.98 -57.10 -2.86
C ASN A 70 1.56 -56.59 -2.61
N ASN A 71 0.55 -57.18 -3.24
CA ASN A 71 -0.81 -57.25 -2.68
C ASN A 71 -1.59 -58.39 -3.36
N PHE A 72 -1.83 -59.44 -2.57
CA PHE A 72 -2.72 -60.57 -2.83
C PHE A 72 -4.07 -60.07 -3.41
N PHE A 73 -4.76 -60.66 -4.38
CA PHE A 73 -5.31 -62.03 -4.48
C PHE A 73 -5.72 -62.32 -5.93
N LYS A 74 -5.51 -63.55 -6.44
CA LYS A 74 -6.31 -64.14 -7.53
C LYS A 74 -6.70 -65.58 -7.15
N ILE A 75 -7.91 -65.97 -7.55
CA ILE A 75 -8.48 -67.30 -7.80
C ILE A 75 -8.31 -68.41 -6.72
N PHE A 76 -9.45 -68.95 -6.28
CA PHE A 76 -9.55 -70.14 -5.44
C PHE A 76 -9.53 -71.41 -6.30
N ILE A 77 -8.73 -72.39 -5.91
CA ILE A 77 -8.73 -73.74 -6.46
C ILE A 77 -8.83 -74.72 -5.29
N VAL A 78 -9.99 -75.36 -5.12
CA VAL A 78 -10.12 -76.54 -4.23
C VAL A 78 -9.72 -77.76 -5.08
N ILE A 79 -8.61 -78.42 -4.78
CA ILE A 79 -8.25 -79.70 -5.41
C ILE A 79 -8.08 -80.78 -4.33
N THR A 80 -8.59 -81.96 -4.64
CA THR A 80 -8.51 -83.16 -3.81
C THR A 80 -7.10 -83.79 -3.84
N LYS A 81 -6.63 -84.30 -2.70
CA LYS A 81 -5.25 -84.72 -2.41
C LYS A 81 -4.61 -85.70 -3.43
N ASP A 82 -5.39 -86.54 -4.11
CA ASP A 82 -4.87 -87.66 -4.92
C ASP A 82 -4.37 -87.29 -6.34
N GLU A 83 -4.53 -86.04 -6.81
CA GLU A 83 -4.06 -85.60 -8.14
C GLU A 83 -3.06 -84.42 -8.10
N ILE A 84 -2.59 -84.03 -6.91
CA ILE A 84 -1.85 -82.78 -6.67
C ILE A 84 -0.33 -82.91 -6.91
N GLU A 85 0.30 -84.01 -6.51
CA GLU A 85 1.77 -84.09 -6.51
C GLU A 85 2.40 -83.93 -7.91
N ASP A 86 1.70 -84.32 -8.98
CA ASP A 86 2.24 -84.30 -10.35
C ASP A 86 2.05 -82.99 -11.13
N ASN A 87 1.20 -82.05 -10.68
CA ASN A 87 0.82 -80.86 -11.49
C ASN A 87 0.88 -79.50 -10.76
N LEU A 88 1.31 -79.48 -9.50
CA LEU A 88 1.39 -78.25 -8.69
C LEU A 88 2.24 -77.17 -9.35
N ASP A 89 3.39 -77.53 -9.92
CA ASP A 89 4.35 -76.58 -10.49
C ASP A 89 3.74 -75.77 -11.64
N THR A 90 3.07 -76.43 -12.59
CA THR A 90 2.40 -75.77 -13.72
C THR A 90 1.22 -74.87 -13.33
N ILE A 91 0.53 -75.17 -12.22
CA ILE A 91 -0.61 -74.38 -11.76
C ILE A 91 -0.11 -73.16 -10.97
N TYR A 92 0.90 -73.35 -10.11
CA TYR A 92 1.58 -72.26 -9.39
C TYR A 92 2.18 -71.23 -10.34
N GLU A 93 2.75 -71.65 -11.47
CA GLU A 93 3.34 -70.74 -12.47
C GLU A 93 2.30 -69.86 -13.17
N ASN A 94 1.05 -70.32 -13.32
CA ASN A 94 0.03 -69.61 -14.09
C ASN A 94 -1.01 -68.90 -13.22
N PHE A 95 -1.20 -69.33 -11.96
CA PHE A 95 -2.24 -68.80 -11.05
C PHE A 95 -1.73 -68.75 -9.60
N PRO A 96 -1.84 -67.61 -8.89
CA PRO A 96 -1.57 -67.59 -7.46
C PRO A 96 -2.70 -68.31 -6.70
N ILE A 97 -2.36 -69.20 -5.77
CA ILE A 97 -3.32 -70.01 -5.00
C ILE A 97 -3.47 -69.43 -3.58
N TYR A 98 -4.69 -69.13 -3.14
CA TYR A 98 -4.95 -68.57 -1.80
C TYR A 98 -4.96 -69.62 -0.67
N SER A 99 -5.61 -70.77 -0.86
CA SER A 99 -5.65 -71.85 0.15
C SER A 99 -6.02 -73.19 -0.48
N ILE A 100 -5.45 -74.29 0.05
CA ILE A 100 -5.80 -75.68 -0.30
C ILE A 100 -6.62 -76.26 0.87
N LEU A 101 -7.78 -76.85 0.59
CA LEU A 101 -8.66 -77.43 1.60
C LEU A 101 -8.71 -78.97 1.48
N PRO A 102 -8.78 -79.73 2.59
CA PRO A 102 -8.95 -81.18 2.56
C PRO A 102 -10.30 -81.61 1.95
N MET A 103 -10.39 -82.83 1.41
CA MET A 103 -11.62 -83.40 0.80
C MET A 103 -12.83 -83.35 1.74
N ASP A 104 -12.59 -83.50 3.05
CA ASP A 104 -13.65 -83.68 4.05
C ASP A 104 -14.10 -82.33 4.65
N PHE A 105 -13.74 -81.22 4.01
CA PHE A 105 -13.99 -79.89 4.57
C PHE A 105 -15.47 -79.50 4.42
N PRO A 106 -16.21 -79.27 5.53
CA PRO A 106 -17.65 -79.05 5.46
C PRO A 106 -18.01 -77.81 4.62
N LEU A 107 -18.96 -77.96 3.68
CA LEU A 107 -19.50 -76.86 2.85
C LEU A 107 -19.90 -75.62 3.66
N LYS A 108 -20.46 -75.81 4.87
CA LYS A 108 -20.81 -74.72 5.79
C LYS A 108 -19.60 -73.89 6.20
N LYS A 109 -18.43 -74.52 6.40
CA LYS A 109 -17.17 -73.83 6.72
C LYS A 109 -16.58 -73.15 5.48
N ILE A 110 -16.70 -73.74 4.29
CA ILE A 110 -16.29 -73.09 3.02
C ILE A 110 -17.08 -71.79 2.83
N LYS A 111 -18.40 -71.82 3.01
CA LYS A 111 -19.25 -70.63 2.94
C LYS A 111 -18.83 -69.57 3.95
N MET A 112 -18.55 -69.95 5.20
CA MET A 112 -18.07 -69.00 6.22
C MET A 112 -16.72 -68.35 5.85
N ILE A 113 -15.80 -69.12 5.26
CA ILE A 113 -14.51 -68.58 4.79
C ILE A 113 -14.72 -67.60 3.64
N PHE A 114 -15.60 -67.94 2.69
CA PHE A 114 -15.93 -67.08 1.57
C PHE A 114 -16.63 -65.78 2.01
N ASP A 115 -17.64 -65.89 2.89
CA ASP A 115 -18.36 -64.72 3.44
C ASP A 115 -17.40 -63.79 4.20
N LYS A 116 -16.45 -64.37 4.96
CA LYS A 116 -15.38 -63.61 5.63
C LYS A 116 -14.46 -62.92 4.63
N PHE A 117 -14.03 -63.62 3.58
CA PHE A 117 -13.19 -63.07 2.52
C PHE A 117 -13.86 -61.90 1.79
N VAL A 118 -15.13 -62.05 1.39
CA VAL A 118 -15.88 -60.97 0.74
C VAL A 118 -15.94 -59.74 1.64
N LYS A 119 -16.21 -59.93 2.94
CA LYS A 119 -16.23 -58.85 3.92
C LYS A 119 -14.86 -58.16 4.03
N ASP A 120 -13.78 -58.93 4.18
CA ASP A 120 -12.42 -58.41 4.31
C ASP A 120 -11.98 -57.65 3.04
N TYR A 121 -12.36 -58.14 1.85
CA TYR A 121 -12.08 -57.48 0.57
C TYR A 121 -12.84 -56.17 0.41
N THR A 122 -14.14 -56.15 0.74
CA THR A 122 -14.93 -54.91 0.72
C THR A 122 -14.32 -53.87 1.66
N SER A 123 -13.97 -54.27 2.89
CA SER A 123 -13.32 -53.37 3.85
C SER A 123 -11.94 -52.88 3.38
N PHE A 124 -11.16 -53.71 2.67
CA PHE A 124 -9.88 -53.30 2.09
C PHE A 124 -10.05 -52.27 0.96
N GLN A 125 -11.02 -52.48 0.06
CA GLN A 125 -11.34 -51.53 -1.02
C GLN A 125 -11.81 -50.19 -0.45
N GLU A 126 -12.74 -50.22 0.50
CA GLU A 126 -13.21 -49.02 1.21
C GLU A 126 -12.04 -48.28 1.88
N LYS A 127 -11.16 -49.01 2.59
CA LYS A 127 -9.98 -48.42 3.22
C LYS A 127 -9.02 -47.81 2.20
N THR A 128 -8.77 -48.48 1.09
CA THR A 128 -7.86 -48.00 0.04
C THR A 128 -8.40 -46.75 -0.65
N GLU A 129 -9.71 -46.72 -0.93
CA GLU A 129 -10.38 -45.54 -1.47
C GLU A 129 -10.33 -44.37 -0.48
N LEU A 130 -10.55 -44.64 0.81
CA LEU A 130 -10.49 -43.65 1.87
C LEU A 130 -9.08 -43.08 2.04
N ILE A 131 -8.03 -43.92 1.96
CA ILE A 131 -6.63 -43.46 1.97
C ILE A 131 -6.34 -42.56 0.78
N LYS A 132 -6.76 -42.95 -0.43
CA LYS A 132 -6.58 -42.10 -1.63
C LYS A 132 -7.29 -40.75 -1.50
N LYS A 133 -8.53 -40.75 -1.01
CA LYS A 133 -9.28 -39.52 -0.72
C LYS A 133 -8.54 -38.66 0.32
N PHE A 134 -8.01 -39.28 1.37
CA PHE A 134 -7.25 -38.59 2.42
C PHE A 134 -5.94 -38.00 1.92
N GLU A 135 -5.20 -38.72 1.07
CA GLU A 135 -3.96 -38.23 0.44
C GLU A 135 -4.23 -37.00 -0.46
N ILE A 136 -5.28 -37.07 -1.30
CA ILE A 136 -5.70 -35.93 -2.14
C ILE A 136 -6.10 -34.73 -1.27
N GLN A 137 -6.94 -34.94 -0.24
CA GLN A 137 -7.35 -33.87 0.67
C GLN A 137 -6.17 -33.25 1.41
N THR A 138 -5.22 -34.07 1.88
CA THR A 138 -4.01 -33.59 2.56
C THR A 138 -3.14 -32.77 1.62
N SER A 139 -2.97 -33.21 0.38
CA SER A 139 -2.25 -32.46 -0.65
C SER A 139 -2.91 -31.10 -0.91
N ASN A 140 -4.22 -31.08 -1.13
CA ASN A 140 -4.98 -29.85 -1.37
C ASN A 140 -4.89 -28.90 -0.16
N PHE A 141 -5.01 -29.41 1.06
CA PHE A 141 -4.86 -28.61 2.27
C PHE A 141 -3.47 -27.97 2.38
N ASN A 142 -2.40 -28.73 2.11
CA ASN A 142 -1.04 -28.20 2.15
C ASN A 142 -0.81 -27.11 1.10
N ILE A 143 -1.34 -27.30 -0.10
CA ILE A 143 -1.28 -26.31 -1.18
C ILE A 143 -2.05 -25.03 -0.77
N LEU A 144 -3.29 -25.16 -0.30
CA LEU A 144 -4.09 -24.02 0.16
C LEU A 144 -3.41 -23.26 1.31
N ASN A 145 -2.78 -23.96 2.25
CA ASN A 145 -2.07 -23.34 3.36
C ASN A 145 -0.81 -22.59 2.89
N GLN A 146 -0.02 -23.18 1.99
CA GLN A 146 1.15 -22.51 1.40
C GLN A 146 0.75 -21.26 0.60
N ILE A 147 -0.35 -21.34 -0.15
CA ILE A 147 -0.90 -20.20 -0.88
C ILE A 147 -1.36 -19.13 0.10
N GLY A 148 -2.10 -19.47 1.15
CA GLY A 148 -2.54 -18.53 2.17
C GLY A 148 -1.39 -17.77 2.84
N ILE A 149 -0.29 -18.46 3.16
CA ILE A 149 0.94 -17.83 3.69
C ILE A 149 1.55 -16.88 2.65
N SER A 150 1.61 -17.30 1.38
CA SER A 150 2.21 -16.49 0.30
C SER A 150 1.38 -15.23 0.02
N LEU A 151 0.06 -15.36 0.00
CA LEU A 151 -0.89 -14.26 -0.21
C LEU A 151 -0.83 -13.22 0.93
N ALA A 152 -0.46 -13.62 2.15
CA ALA A 152 -0.38 -12.72 3.30
C ALA A 152 0.86 -11.82 3.29
N VAL A 153 1.93 -12.21 2.56
CA VAL A 153 3.20 -11.47 2.53
C VAL A 153 3.23 -10.44 1.41
N ILE A 154 2.55 -10.72 0.29
CA ILE A 154 2.59 -9.89 -0.90
C ILE A 154 1.78 -8.60 -0.68
N ARG A 155 2.46 -7.45 -0.83
CA ARG A 155 1.88 -6.11 -0.75
C ARG A 155 1.53 -5.49 -2.10
N ASP A 156 2.12 -6.03 -3.16
CA ASP A 156 1.87 -5.55 -4.52
C ASP A 156 0.67 -6.31 -5.10
N ILE A 157 -0.37 -5.57 -5.45
CA ILE A 157 -1.64 -6.13 -5.91
C ILE A 157 -1.51 -6.86 -7.24
N ASP A 158 -0.60 -6.43 -8.12
CA ASP A 158 -0.43 -7.03 -9.44
C ASP A 158 0.31 -8.37 -9.31
N ILE A 159 1.34 -8.41 -8.46
CA ILE A 159 2.03 -9.66 -8.09
C ILE A 159 1.06 -10.63 -7.39
N LEU A 160 0.17 -10.09 -6.55
CA LEU A 160 -0.85 -10.88 -5.87
C LEU A 160 -1.82 -11.52 -6.88
N PHE A 161 -2.38 -10.75 -7.80
CA PHE A 161 -3.30 -11.26 -8.83
C PHE A 161 -2.64 -12.29 -9.74
N ASP A 162 -1.38 -12.07 -10.10
CA ASP A 162 -0.61 -13.01 -10.91
C ASP A 162 -0.45 -14.35 -10.19
N MET A 163 -0.05 -14.32 -8.93
CA MET A 163 0.11 -15.54 -8.13
C MET A 163 -1.24 -16.25 -7.91
N ILE A 164 -2.32 -15.51 -7.63
CA ILE A 164 -3.67 -16.09 -7.47
C ILE A 164 -4.07 -16.84 -8.73
N LEU A 165 -4.01 -16.20 -9.90
CA LEU A 165 -4.43 -16.84 -11.14
C LEU A 165 -3.55 -18.03 -11.49
N THR A 166 -2.24 -17.95 -11.27
CA THR A 166 -1.33 -19.08 -11.52
C THR A 166 -1.72 -20.27 -10.66
N LYS A 167 -1.90 -20.07 -9.36
CA LYS A 167 -2.19 -21.16 -8.44
C LYS A 167 -3.57 -21.76 -8.63
N VAL A 168 -4.59 -20.91 -8.84
CA VAL A 168 -5.95 -21.38 -9.09
C VAL A 168 -5.98 -22.22 -10.37
N ARG A 169 -5.32 -21.77 -11.45
CA ARG A 169 -5.26 -22.51 -12.71
C ARG A 169 -4.51 -23.84 -12.61
N GLU A 170 -3.37 -23.86 -11.92
CA GLU A 170 -2.59 -25.07 -11.67
C GLU A 170 -3.38 -26.14 -10.91
N ILE A 171 -4.21 -25.74 -9.94
CA ILE A 171 -4.93 -26.71 -9.10
C ILE A 171 -6.19 -27.24 -9.79
N THR A 172 -6.87 -26.41 -10.58
CA THR A 172 -8.11 -26.81 -11.27
C THR A 172 -7.88 -27.31 -12.69
N ASP A 173 -6.62 -27.38 -13.13
CA ASP A 173 -6.22 -27.66 -14.51
C ASP A 173 -6.85 -26.68 -15.54
N ALA A 174 -7.06 -25.42 -15.17
CA ALA A 174 -7.70 -24.43 -16.04
C ALA A 174 -6.72 -23.82 -17.03
N ASP A 175 -7.10 -23.78 -18.32
CA ASP A 175 -6.26 -23.20 -19.35
C ASP A 175 -6.08 -21.69 -19.17
N ALA A 176 -7.14 -20.99 -18.77
CA ALA A 176 -7.13 -19.54 -18.57
C ALA A 176 -7.93 -19.09 -17.36
N GLY A 177 -7.65 -17.88 -16.89
CA GLY A 177 -8.35 -17.24 -15.80
C GLY A 177 -8.29 -15.72 -15.86
N SER A 178 -9.27 -15.07 -15.26
CA SER A 178 -9.37 -13.62 -15.16
C SER A 178 -9.92 -13.18 -13.80
N ILE A 179 -9.53 -11.98 -13.39
CA ILE A 179 -10.01 -11.33 -12.17
C ILE A 179 -10.70 -10.02 -12.54
N PHE A 180 -11.88 -9.83 -11.96
CA PHE A 180 -12.64 -8.59 -12.02
C PHE A 180 -12.80 -8.04 -10.62
N LEU A 181 -12.65 -6.73 -10.44
CA LEU A 181 -12.92 -6.05 -9.16
C LEU A 181 -14.19 -5.23 -9.26
N VAL A 182 -14.96 -5.18 -8.17
CA VAL A 182 -16.10 -4.28 -8.03
C VAL A 182 -15.56 -2.91 -7.64
N GLU A 183 -15.86 -1.89 -8.45
CA GLU A 183 -15.45 -0.50 -8.18
C GLU A 183 -16.65 0.43 -8.19
N GLU A 184 -16.62 1.46 -7.34
CA GLU A 184 -17.58 2.54 -7.34
C GLU A 184 -16.99 3.78 -8.03
N THR A 185 -17.77 4.36 -8.93
CA THR A 185 -17.35 5.51 -9.74
C THR A 185 -18.34 6.64 -9.57
N ILE A 186 -17.85 7.86 -9.39
CA ILE A 186 -18.71 9.05 -9.27
C ILE A 186 -19.21 9.42 -10.67
N VAL A 187 -20.51 9.35 -10.89
CA VAL A 187 -21.15 9.62 -12.19
C VAL A 187 -21.67 11.06 -12.25
N LYS A 188 -22.13 11.61 -11.12
CA LYS A 188 -22.54 13.02 -10.99
C LYS A 188 -22.21 13.56 -9.60
N GLN A 189 -21.79 14.83 -9.58
CA GLN A 189 -21.55 15.59 -8.36
C GLN A 189 -22.54 16.76 -8.32
N GLU A 190 -23.58 16.63 -7.50
CA GLU A 190 -24.47 17.74 -7.13
C GLU A 190 -23.97 18.33 -5.80
N GLU A 191 -24.23 19.61 -5.55
CA GLU A 191 -23.56 20.49 -4.55
C GLU A 191 -23.39 19.89 -3.13
N GLU A 192 -24.16 18.86 -2.75
CA GLU A 192 -24.00 18.11 -1.48
C GLU A 192 -24.10 16.57 -1.58
N LYS A 193 -24.25 15.98 -2.79
CA LYS A 193 -24.37 14.52 -2.97
C LYS A 193 -23.59 13.99 -4.18
N GLN A 194 -22.73 13.01 -3.93
CA GLN A 194 -22.07 12.20 -4.95
C GLN A 194 -22.98 11.03 -5.32
N ILE A 195 -23.36 10.93 -6.59
CA ILE A 195 -24.04 9.75 -7.14
C ILE A 195 -22.96 8.81 -7.65
N THR A 196 -22.82 7.65 -7.01
CA THR A 196 -21.89 6.61 -7.43
C THR A 196 -22.61 5.47 -8.15
N GLU A 197 -21.96 4.89 -9.16
CA GLU A 197 -22.39 3.64 -9.81
C GLU A 197 -21.32 2.57 -9.65
N LYS A 198 -21.76 1.34 -9.39
CA LYS A 198 -20.90 0.15 -9.32
C LYS A 198 -20.66 -0.41 -10.71
N GLN A 199 -19.40 -0.71 -11.02
CA GLN A 199 -18.98 -1.39 -12.24
C GLN A 199 -17.95 -2.46 -11.92
N LEU A 200 -17.73 -3.37 -12.87
CA LEU A 200 -16.67 -4.37 -12.78
C LEU A 200 -15.49 -3.93 -13.63
N ARG A 201 -14.32 -3.79 -13.00
CA ARG A 201 -13.06 -3.54 -13.71
C ARG A 201 -12.33 -4.85 -13.91
N PHE A 202 -12.00 -5.16 -15.17
CA PHE A 202 -11.05 -6.22 -15.50
C PHE A 202 -9.64 -5.76 -15.10
N VAL A 203 -8.99 -6.51 -14.21
CA VAL A 203 -7.69 -6.14 -13.64
C VAL A 203 -6.56 -7.06 -14.07
N HIS A 204 -6.82 -8.36 -14.21
CA HIS A 204 -5.77 -9.32 -14.55
C HIS A 204 -6.32 -10.51 -15.32
N SER A 205 -5.46 -11.12 -16.15
CA SER A 205 -5.74 -12.39 -16.81
C SER A 205 -4.48 -13.18 -17.08
N GLN A 206 -4.63 -14.49 -17.09
CA GLN A 206 -3.60 -15.42 -17.55
C GLN A 206 -4.23 -16.45 -18.47
N ASN A 207 -3.48 -16.89 -19.48
CA ASN A 207 -3.91 -17.94 -20.38
C ASN A 207 -2.66 -18.71 -20.84
N PHE A 208 -2.68 -20.03 -20.68
CA PHE A 208 -1.56 -20.92 -21.03
C PHE A 208 -1.41 -21.04 -22.54
N SER A 209 -2.52 -21.32 -23.23
CA SER A 209 -2.52 -21.66 -24.65
C SER A 209 -2.33 -20.43 -25.54
N PHE A 210 -2.88 -19.30 -25.12
CA PHE A 210 -2.81 -18.02 -25.82
C PHE A 210 -2.48 -16.89 -24.85
N PRO A 211 -1.22 -16.46 -24.73
CA PRO A 211 -0.87 -15.34 -23.87
C PRO A 211 -1.50 -14.05 -24.40
N ILE A 212 -2.58 -13.62 -23.76
CA ILE A 212 -3.29 -12.38 -24.06
C ILE A 212 -2.78 -11.29 -23.12
N LYS A 213 -2.24 -10.21 -23.67
CA LYS A 213 -2.04 -8.95 -22.93
C LYS A 213 -3.17 -8.00 -23.32
N SER A 214 -4.29 -8.08 -22.61
CA SER A 214 -5.40 -7.14 -22.80
C SER A 214 -5.22 -5.94 -21.87
N PRO A 215 -5.52 -4.70 -22.33
CA PRO A 215 -5.58 -3.54 -21.44
C PRO A 215 -6.73 -3.69 -20.45
N THR A 216 -6.64 -2.99 -19.31
CA THR A 216 -7.73 -2.88 -18.32
C THR A 216 -8.95 -2.20 -18.95
N PHE A 217 -10.15 -2.76 -18.74
CA PHE A 217 -11.42 -2.18 -19.18
C PHE A 217 -12.49 -2.35 -18.09
N THR A 218 -13.57 -1.59 -18.19
CA THR A 218 -14.72 -1.75 -17.28
C THR A 218 -15.95 -2.25 -18.02
N ILE A 219 -16.77 -3.01 -17.30
CA ILE A 219 -18.09 -3.46 -17.76
C ILE A 219 -19.15 -3.04 -16.73
N PRO A 220 -20.36 -2.67 -17.18
CA PRO A 220 -21.47 -2.41 -16.27
C PRO A 220 -21.78 -3.61 -15.38
N LEU A 221 -22.09 -3.36 -14.11
CA LEU A 221 -22.50 -4.40 -13.19
C LEU A 221 -23.97 -4.79 -13.45
N THR A 222 -24.19 -5.73 -14.37
CA THR A 222 -25.52 -6.20 -14.79
C THR A 222 -25.67 -7.71 -14.64
N LYS A 223 -26.92 -8.19 -14.51
CA LYS A 223 -27.24 -9.62 -14.49
C LYS A 223 -27.03 -10.32 -15.84
N THR A 224 -26.91 -9.56 -16.93
CA THR A 224 -26.82 -10.10 -18.30
C THR A 224 -25.47 -10.74 -18.63
N SER A 225 -24.41 -10.32 -17.95
CA SER A 225 -23.08 -10.93 -18.08
C SER A 225 -22.86 -11.98 -17.00
N ILE A 226 -22.12 -13.05 -17.31
CA ILE A 226 -21.82 -14.14 -16.36
C ILE A 226 -21.12 -13.61 -15.10
N VAL A 227 -20.08 -12.79 -15.32
CA VAL A 227 -19.31 -12.17 -14.23
C VAL A 227 -20.19 -11.19 -13.43
N GLY A 228 -21.00 -10.37 -14.10
CA GLY A 228 -21.92 -9.44 -13.46
C GLY A 228 -23.04 -10.12 -12.68
N TYR A 229 -23.57 -11.24 -13.17
CA TYR A 229 -24.55 -12.05 -12.44
C TYR A 229 -23.94 -12.62 -11.16
N SER A 230 -22.75 -13.22 -11.24
CA SER A 230 -22.05 -13.74 -10.07
C SER A 230 -21.74 -12.63 -9.06
N ALA A 231 -21.26 -11.47 -9.54
CA ALA A 231 -20.98 -10.31 -8.71
C ALA A 231 -22.23 -9.69 -8.03
N LEU A 232 -23.39 -9.70 -8.69
CA LEU A 232 -24.63 -9.14 -8.13
C LEU A 232 -25.36 -10.10 -7.20
N THR A 233 -25.33 -11.39 -7.50
CA THR A 233 -26.11 -12.39 -6.78
C THR A 233 -25.31 -13.13 -5.71
N GLY A 234 -23.97 -13.08 -5.79
CA GLY A 234 -23.08 -13.88 -4.96
C GLY A 234 -23.14 -15.38 -5.24
N LYS A 235 -23.79 -15.79 -6.34
CA LYS A 235 -23.87 -17.18 -6.76
C LYS A 235 -22.63 -17.57 -7.57
N ILE A 236 -22.24 -18.82 -7.40
CA ILE A 236 -21.21 -19.47 -8.21
C ILE A 236 -21.87 -20.02 -9.47
N LEU A 237 -21.18 -19.85 -10.60
CA LEU A 237 -21.63 -20.37 -11.89
C LEU A 237 -20.60 -21.37 -12.41
N ASN A 238 -20.90 -22.67 -12.29
CA ASN A 238 -20.14 -23.73 -12.93
C ASN A 238 -20.90 -24.17 -14.20
N ILE A 239 -20.38 -23.77 -15.36
CA ILE A 239 -21.04 -23.93 -16.66
C ILE A 239 -20.23 -24.96 -17.47
N PRO A 240 -20.77 -26.17 -17.71
CA PRO A 240 -20.08 -27.20 -18.48
C PRO A 240 -19.83 -26.83 -19.94
N ASP A 241 -20.74 -26.05 -20.54
CA ASP A 241 -20.66 -25.59 -21.92
C ASP A 241 -21.32 -24.20 -22.07
N ALA A 242 -20.48 -23.17 -22.23
CA ALA A 242 -20.88 -21.78 -22.34
C ALA A 242 -21.78 -21.48 -23.55
N HIS A 243 -21.71 -22.32 -24.59
CA HIS A 243 -22.54 -22.17 -25.80
C HIS A 243 -23.94 -22.79 -25.62
N LYS A 244 -24.18 -23.53 -24.53
CA LYS A 244 -25.44 -24.23 -24.24
C LYS A 244 -26.18 -23.66 -23.02
N ILE A 245 -25.89 -22.42 -22.61
CA ILE A 245 -26.61 -21.75 -21.52
C ILE A 245 -28.08 -21.56 -21.95
N PRO A 246 -29.06 -22.03 -21.15
CA PRO A 246 -30.49 -21.87 -21.47
C PRO A 246 -30.91 -20.40 -21.56
N GLN A 247 -31.79 -20.06 -22.51
CA GLN A 247 -32.34 -18.69 -22.64
C GLN A 247 -33.20 -18.24 -21.45
N THR A 248 -33.54 -19.16 -20.54
CA THR A 248 -34.27 -18.87 -19.30
C THR A 248 -33.39 -18.28 -18.20
N GLU A 249 -32.06 -18.35 -18.34
CA GLU A 249 -31.13 -17.76 -17.39
C GLU A 249 -31.02 -16.24 -17.60
N ASP A 250 -30.82 -15.49 -16.53
CA ASP A 250 -30.68 -14.03 -16.58
C ASP A 250 -29.37 -13.57 -17.26
N TYR A 251 -28.40 -14.48 -17.42
CA TYR A 251 -27.07 -14.25 -17.97
C TYR A 251 -26.86 -14.98 -19.30
N SER A 252 -25.94 -14.46 -20.11
CA SER A 252 -25.60 -15.05 -21.41
C SER A 252 -24.10 -15.00 -21.67
N TYR A 253 -23.63 -15.91 -22.54
CA TYR A 253 -22.25 -15.91 -23.03
C TYR A 253 -22.14 -15.14 -24.36
N SER A 254 -21.18 -14.21 -24.43
CA SER A 254 -20.98 -13.36 -25.61
C SER A 254 -19.95 -13.98 -26.57
N ILE A 255 -20.45 -14.60 -27.63
CA ILE A 255 -19.64 -15.18 -28.72
C ILE A 255 -18.81 -14.11 -29.45
N ASP A 256 -19.28 -12.86 -29.49
CA ASP A 256 -18.52 -11.77 -30.12
C ASP A 256 -17.22 -11.46 -29.36
N THR A 257 -17.21 -11.66 -28.04
CA THR A 257 -16.00 -11.47 -27.21
C THR A 257 -14.96 -12.55 -27.51
N GLU A 258 -15.43 -13.79 -27.68
CA GLU A 258 -14.61 -14.93 -28.09
C GLU A 258 -13.93 -14.71 -29.45
N LYS A 259 -14.70 -14.27 -30.45
CA LYS A 259 -14.19 -13.94 -31.79
C LYS A 259 -13.15 -12.81 -31.77
N ARG A 260 -13.37 -11.77 -30.97
CA ARG A 260 -12.42 -10.65 -30.82
C ARG A 260 -11.11 -11.10 -30.19
N MET A 261 -11.17 -11.94 -29.17
CA MET A 261 -9.99 -12.41 -28.44
C MET A 261 -9.30 -13.61 -29.13
N LYS A 262 -9.90 -14.18 -30.18
CA LYS A 262 -9.40 -15.37 -30.89
C LYS A 262 -9.14 -16.56 -29.95
N VAL A 263 -9.98 -16.71 -28.94
CA VAL A 263 -10.00 -17.86 -28.03
C VAL A 263 -11.23 -18.69 -28.33
N HIS A 264 -11.31 -19.92 -27.82
CA HIS A 264 -12.53 -20.72 -27.83
C HIS A 264 -12.79 -21.20 -26.41
N ASN A 265 -13.97 -20.95 -25.84
CA ASN A 265 -14.28 -21.35 -24.46
C ASN A 265 -15.49 -22.30 -24.41
N ARG A 266 -15.34 -23.41 -23.70
CA ARG A 266 -16.43 -24.38 -23.46
C ARG A 266 -16.80 -24.44 -21.99
N SER A 267 -15.98 -25.05 -21.16
CA SER A 267 -16.23 -25.13 -19.72
C SER A 267 -15.78 -23.85 -19.03
N MET A 268 -16.55 -23.34 -18.07
CA MET A 268 -16.15 -22.18 -17.27
C MET A 268 -16.67 -22.28 -15.84
N ILE A 269 -15.92 -21.70 -14.91
CA ILE A 269 -16.37 -21.50 -13.54
C ILE A 269 -16.16 -20.04 -13.13
N THR A 270 -17.18 -19.43 -12.54
CA THR A 270 -17.17 -18.02 -12.10
C THR A 270 -17.54 -17.97 -10.63
N VAL A 271 -16.62 -17.47 -9.80
CA VAL A 271 -16.71 -17.48 -8.34
C VAL A 271 -16.56 -16.06 -7.79
N PRO A 272 -17.50 -15.59 -6.95
CA PRO A 272 -17.38 -14.28 -6.33
C PRO A 272 -16.32 -14.30 -5.22
N MET A 273 -15.54 -13.23 -5.14
CA MET A 273 -14.59 -12.96 -4.07
C MET A 273 -15.30 -12.20 -2.96
N LYS A 274 -15.48 -12.84 -1.80
CA LYS A 274 -16.22 -12.30 -0.67
C LYS A 274 -15.27 -11.92 0.47
N ASN A 275 -15.44 -10.73 1.02
CA ASN A 275 -14.68 -10.28 2.18
C ASN A 275 -15.28 -10.82 3.50
N GLN A 276 -14.71 -10.42 4.64
CA GLN A 276 -15.18 -10.86 5.96
C GLN A 276 -16.60 -10.38 6.32
N LYS A 277 -17.11 -9.38 5.60
CA LYS A 277 -18.45 -8.82 5.75
C LYS A 277 -19.47 -9.42 4.77
N ASP A 278 -19.09 -10.46 4.04
CA ASP A 278 -19.86 -11.06 2.94
C ASP A 278 -20.14 -10.10 1.77
N GLU A 279 -19.36 -9.02 1.66
CA GLU A 279 -19.39 -8.08 0.53
C GLU A 279 -18.56 -8.63 -0.62
N ILE A 280 -19.09 -8.52 -1.84
CA ILE A 280 -18.41 -8.98 -3.04
C ILE A 280 -17.48 -7.88 -3.53
N ILE A 281 -16.17 -8.14 -3.43
CA ILE A 281 -15.12 -7.19 -3.82
C ILE A 281 -14.57 -7.48 -5.22
N GLY A 282 -14.88 -8.66 -5.76
CA GLY A 282 -14.44 -9.07 -7.08
C GLY A 282 -15.00 -10.42 -7.49
N VAL A 283 -14.56 -10.91 -8.64
CA VAL A 283 -14.94 -12.21 -9.21
C VAL A 283 -13.73 -12.83 -9.90
N ILE A 284 -13.49 -14.12 -9.63
CA ILE A 284 -12.54 -14.94 -10.37
C ILE A 284 -13.32 -15.76 -11.39
N GLN A 285 -12.87 -15.73 -12.64
CA GLN A 285 -13.44 -16.53 -13.71
C GLN A 285 -12.36 -17.39 -14.34
N LEU A 286 -12.60 -18.70 -14.48
CA LEU A 286 -11.71 -19.65 -15.13
C LEU A 286 -12.36 -20.25 -16.36
N PHE A 287 -11.54 -20.63 -17.32
CA PHE A 287 -11.97 -21.17 -18.61
C PHE A 287 -11.22 -22.45 -18.92
N ASN A 288 -11.92 -23.35 -19.61
CA ASN A 288 -11.40 -24.58 -20.21
C ASN A 288 -10.58 -25.43 -19.25
N LYS A 289 -11.24 -26.20 -18.39
CA LYS A 289 -10.54 -27.23 -17.61
C LYS A 289 -9.98 -28.27 -18.58
N LYS A 290 -8.72 -28.64 -18.41
CA LYS A 290 -8.02 -29.62 -19.24
C LYS A 290 -7.90 -30.95 -18.50
N LYS A 291 -7.79 -32.05 -19.25
CA LYS A 291 -7.39 -33.35 -18.68
C LYS A 291 -5.95 -33.34 -18.18
N ASP A 292 -5.11 -32.53 -18.83
CA ASP A 292 -3.71 -32.32 -18.49
C ASP A 292 -3.38 -30.83 -18.55
N PHE A 293 -2.90 -30.27 -17.44
CA PHE A 293 -2.59 -28.86 -17.29
C PHE A 293 -1.49 -28.39 -18.25
N ASP A 294 -0.50 -29.22 -18.53
CA ASP A 294 0.67 -28.85 -19.34
C ASP A 294 0.39 -28.95 -20.85
N THR A 295 -0.76 -29.48 -21.25
CA THR A 295 -1.14 -29.59 -22.66
C THR A 295 -1.61 -28.24 -23.20
N LYS A 296 -1.02 -27.81 -24.32
CA LYS A 296 -1.39 -26.58 -25.02
C LYS A 296 -2.54 -26.83 -26.00
N ILE A 297 -3.55 -25.97 -25.99
CA ILE A 297 -4.68 -25.99 -26.92
C ILE A 297 -4.32 -25.11 -28.12
N ASP A 298 -3.78 -25.69 -29.19
CA ASP A 298 -3.39 -24.97 -30.41
C ASP A 298 -4.24 -25.31 -31.64
N ASP A 299 -5.03 -26.38 -31.59
CA ASP A 299 -5.99 -26.77 -32.63
C ASP A 299 -7.34 -27.28 -32.06
N GLN A 300 -8.31 -27.49 -32.97
CA GLN A 300 -9.66 -27.91 -32.60
C GLN A 300 -9.72 -29.38 -32.14
N GLU A 301 -8.86 -30.26 -32.65
CA GLU A 301 -8.87 -31.68 -32.26
C GLU A 301 -8.40 -31.84 -30.81
N VAL A 302 -7.31 -31.15 -30.46
CA VAL A 302 -6.80 -31.07 -29.09
C VAL A 302 -7.82 -30.41 -28.17
N PHE A 303 -8.51 -29.36 -28.61
CA PHE A 303 -9.58 -28.74 -27.82
C PHE A 303 -10.69 -29.73 -27.47
N GLU A 304 -11.20 -30.47 -28.47
CA GLU A 304 -12.28 -31.43 -28.27
C GLU A 304 -11.85 -32.57 -27.35
N GLU A 305 -10.61 -33.05 -27.47
CA GLU A 305 -10.07 -34.13 -26.65
C GLU A 305 -9.78 -33.68 -25.21
N GLN A 306 -9.22 -32.49 -25.02
CA GLN A 306 -8.64 -32.07 -23.73
C GLN A 306 -9.62 -31.35 -22.82
N VAL A 307 -10.54 -30.54 -23.36
CA VAL A 307 -11.38 -29.67 -22.52
C VAL A 307 -12.53 -30.47 -21.88
N ILE A 308 -12.64 -30.43 -20.56
CA ILE A 308 -13.67 -31.13 -19.79
C ILE A 308 -14.41 -30.17 -18.86
N PRO A 309 -15.62 -30.49 -18.38
CA PRO A 309 -16.31 -29.67 -17.38
C PRO A 309 -15.56 -29.59 -16.04
N PHE A 310 -15.70 -28.48 -15.33
CA PHE A 310 -15.24 -28.36 -13.94
C PHE A 310 -16.10 -29.22 -13.02
N THR A 311 -15.44 -29.87 -12.06
CA THR A 311 -16.06 -30.73 -11.04
C THR A 311 -16.53 -29.93 -9.84
N PHE A 312 -17.30 -30.56 -8.95
CA PHE A 312 -17.72 -29.94 -7.69
C PHE A 312 -16.52 -29.73 -6.75
N GLU A 313 -15.53 -30.60 -6.81
CA GLU A 313 -14.28 -30.46 -6.07
C GLU A 313 -13.46 -29.25 -6.53
N ASP A 314 -13.46 -28.95 -7.84
CA ASP A 314 -12.83 -27.72 -8.36
C ASP A 314 -13.53 -26.49 -7.80
N GLU A 315 -14.87 -26.50 -7.79
CA GLU A 315 -15.68 -25.40 -7.24
C GLU A 315 -15.30 -25.09 -5.78
N GLU A 316 -15.28 -26.09 -4.90
CA GLU A 316 -14.89 -25.92 -3.49
C GLU A 316 -13.48 -25.31 -3.32
N ILE A 317 -12.52 -25.74 -4.13
CA ILE A 317 -11.14 -25.21 -4.09
C ILE A 317 -11.10 -23.76 -4.55
N VAL A 318 -11.77 -23.43 -5.67
CA VAL A 318 -11.81 -22.06 -6.20
C VAL A 318 -12.49 -21.12 -5.21
N ILE A 319 -13.56 -21.55 -4.54
CA ILE A 319 -14.19 -20.76 -3.46
C ILE A 319 -13.19 -20.45 -2.35
N SER A 320 -12.47 -21.47 -1.87
CA SER A 320 -11.50 -21.31 -0.79
C SER A 320 -10.41 -20.29 -1.17
N LEU A 321 -9.87 -20.40 -2.38
CA LEU A 321 -8.84 -19.51 -2.91
C LEU A 321 -9.39 -18.10 -3.17
N ALA A 322 -10.59 -17.97 -3.73
CA ALA A 322 -11.25 -16.69 -3.98
C ALA A 322 -11.48 -15.92 -2.67
N ASN A 323 -11.87 -16.60 -1.59
CA ASN A 323 -12.03 -15.99 -0.27
C ASN A 323 -10.69 -15.58 0.35
N GLN A 324 -9.63 -16.42 0.25
CA GLN A 324 -8.30 -16.03 0.72
C GLN A 324 -7.74 -14.82 -0.05
N ALA A 325 -7.90 -14.83 -1.37
CA ALA A 325 -7.57 -13.73 -2.24
C ALA A 325 -8.36 -12.47 -1.85
N ALA A 326 -9.65 -12.61 -1.53
CA ALA A 326 -10.49 -11.48 -1.14
C ALA A 326 -9.98 -10.80 0.14
N VAL A 327 -9.62 -11.59 1.17
CA VAL A 327 -9.07 -11.07 2.42
C VAL A 327 -7.72 -10.38 2.20
N SER A 328 -6.82 -10.95 1.40
CA SER A 328 -5.54 -10.31 1.10
C SER A 328 -5.70 -9.01 0.30
N LEU A 329 -6.62 -9.00 -0.67
CA LEU A 329 -6.96 -7.82 -1.45
C LEU A 329 -7.55 -6.70 -0.57
N GLU A 330 -8.51 -7.04 0.29
CA GLU A 330 -9.11 -6.08 1.23
C GLU A 330 -8.05 -5.47 2.16
N ASN A 331 -7.15 -6.29 2.72
CA ASN A 331 -6.06 -5.79 3.56
C ASN A 331 -5.13 -4.81 2.81
N ASN A 332 -4.82 -5.10 1.54
CA ASN A 332 -4.02 -4.20 0.69
C ASN A 332 -4.74 -2.87 0.40
N ILE A 333 -6.05 -2.92 0.11
CA ILE A 333 -6.89 -1.74 -0.09
C ILE A 333 -6.95 -0.90 1.20
N LEU A 334 -7.27 -1.53 2.34
CA LEU A 334 -7.34 -0.87 3.64
C LEU A 334 -6.01 -0.19 4.00
N TYR A 335 -4.87 -0.85 3.77
CA TYR A 335 -3.56 -0.26 4.00
C TYR A 335 -3.33 1.00 3.15
N LYS A 336 -3.72 0.96 1.86
CA LYS A 336 -3.62 2.09 0.95
C LYS A 336 -4.56 3.24 1.34
N GLU A 337 -5.77 2.93 1.79
CA GLU A 337 -6.74 3.92 2.28
C GLU A 337 -6.23 4.61 3.55
N ILE A 338 -5.73 3.84 4.52
CA ILE A 338 -5.12 4.39 5.75
C ILE A 338 -3.98 5.34 5.38
N LYS A 339 -3.09 4.94 4.47
CA LYS A 339 -2.00 5.78 3.99
C LYS A 339 -2.52 7.07 3.33
N THR A 340 -3.54 6.96 2.47
CA THR A 340 -4.12 8.10 1.76
C THR A 340 -4.78 9.10 2.71
N ILE A 341 -5.55 8.61 3.69
CA ILE A 341 -6.16 9.44 4.73
C ILE A 341 -5.08 10.14 5.55
N PHE A 342 -4.03 9.41 5.92
CA PHE A 342 -2.92 9.96 6.68
C PHE A 342 -2.18 11.08 5.93
N GLU A 343 -1.83 10.85 4.66
CA GLU A 343 -1.20 11.86 3.79
C GLU A 343 -2.10 13.08 3.59
N GLY A 344 -3.41 12.86 3.38
CA GLY A 344 -4.40 13.93 3.28
C GLY A 344 -4.48 14.77 4.57
N PHE A 345 -4.43 14.13 5.73
CA PHE A 345 -4.41 14.81 7.03
C PHE A 345 -3.14 15.65 7.23
N ILE A 346 -1.96 15.12 6.87
CA ILE A 346 -0.69 15.89 6.91
C ILE A 346 -0.82 17.13 6.02
N ARG A 347 -1.23 16.98 4.76
CA ARG A 347 -1.33 18.11 3.82
C ARG A 347 -2.33 19.17 4.30
N ALA A 348 -3.51 18.75 4.76
CA ALA A 348 -4.51 19.67 5.30
C ALA A 348 -3.99 20.45 6.53
N SER A 349 -3.23 19.77 7.38
CA SER A 349 -2.59 20.35 8.57
C SER A 349 -1.55 21.42 8.21
N VAL A 350 -0.74 21.17 7.17
CA VAL A 350 0.24 22.13 6.65
C VAL A 350 -0.47 23.37 6.10
N VAL A 351 -1.47 23.18 5.23
CA VAL A 351 -2.25 24.27 4.64
C VAL A 351 -2.89 25.16 5.72
N ALA A 352 -3.42 24.56 6.78
CA ALA A 352 -4.02 25.31 7.88
C ALA A 352 -3.02 26.20 8.64
N ILE A 353 -1.76 25.78 8.75
CA ILE A 353 -0.71 26.55 9.42
C ILE A 353 -0.16 27.64 8.52
N GLU A 354 0.08 27.33 7.25
CA GLU A 354 0.55 28.32 6.27
C GLU A 354 -0.49 29.45 6.08
N ALA A 355 -1.78 29.18 6.28
CA ALA A 355 -2.81 30.22 6.30
C ALA A 355 -2.64 31.27 7.43
N ARG A 356 -1.97 30.91 8.54
CA ARG A 356 -1.65 31.86 9.63
C ARG A 356 -0.34 32.63 9.38
N ASP A 357 0.54 32.11 8.55
CA ASP A 357 1.79 32.75 8.15
C ASP A 357 1.84 32.87 6.62
N PRO A 358 1.30 33.96 6.04
CA PRO A 358 1.26 34.16 4.60
C PRO A 358 2.63 34.07 3.92
N THR A 359 3.73 34.21 4.67
CA THR A 359 5.10 34.13 4.15
C THR A 359 5.60 32.70 3.92
N THR A 360 4.82 31.70 4.36
CA THR A 360 5.13 30.27 4.25
C THR A 360 4.27 29.52 3.26
N SER A 361 3.42 30.19 2.47
CA SER A 361 2.56 29.49 1.51
C SER A 361 3.37 28.64 0.52
N GLY A 362 3.16 27.32 0.54
CA GLY A 362 3.89 26.35 -0.28
C GLY A 362 5.36 26.15 0.11
N HIS A 363 5.85 26.79 1.18
CA HIS A 363 7.22 26.66 1.66
C HIS A 363 7.50 25.23 2.13
N SER A 364 6.61 24.68 2.97
CA SER A 364 6.81 23.34 3.54
C SER A 364 6.86 22.27 2.46
N GLU A 365 6.04 22.42 1.40
CA GLU A 365 6.05 21.52 0.24
C GLU A 365 7.35 21.61 -0.56
N ARG A 366 7.86 22.83 -0.80
CA ARG A 366 9.13 23.03 -1.53
C ARG A 366 10.31 22.50 -0.74
N VAL A 367 10.37 22.76 0.57
CA VAL A 367 11.42 22.22 1.46
C VAL A 367 11.38 20.70 1.50
N ALA A 368 10.20 20.09 1.65
CA ALA A 368 10.05 18.64 1.59
C ALA A 368 10.54 18.07 0.25
N LYS A 369 10.18 18.69 -0.88
CA LYS A 369 10.59 18.26 -2.22
C LYS A 369 12.10 18.38 -2.42
N LEU A 370 12.70 19.51 -2.06
CA LEU A 370 14.15 19.73 -2.12
C LEU A 370 14.92 18.74 -1.25
N THR A 371 14.45 18.50 -0.02
CA THR A 371 15.11 17.58 0.92
C THR A 371 15.05 16.14 0.42
N LYS A 372 13.88 15.71 -0.10
CA LYS A 372 13.70 14.38 -0.68
C LYS A 372 14.59 14.19 -1.92
N GLU A 373 14.64 15.17 -2.81
CA GLU A 373 15.47 15.10 -4.00
C GLU A 373 16.96 15.04 -3.63
N LEU A 374 17.41 15.83 -2.65
CA LEU A 374 18.78 15.74 -2.14
C LEU A 374 19.09 14.33 -1.61
N ALA A 375 18.15 13.69 -0.91
CA ALA A 375 18.31 12.32 -0.42
C ALA A 375 18.40 11.29 -1.57
N ILE A 376 17.64 11.48 -2.65
CA ILE A 376 17.74 10.66 -3.87
C ILE A 376 19.12 10.83 -4.53
N CYS A 377 19.63 12.07 -4.62
CA CYS A 377 20.98 12.33 -5.13
C CYS A 377 22.07 11.69 -4.25
N VAL A 378 21.89 11.68 -2.93
CA VAL A 378 22.79 10.97 -2.00
C VAL A 378 22.81 9.47 -2.31
N ASN A 379 21.67 8.82 -2.54
CA ASN A 379 21.62 7.40 -2.92
C ASN A 379 22.41 7.09 -4.21
N ASN A 380 22.49 8.04 -5.13
CA ASN A 380 23.18 7.89 -6.41
C ASN A 380 24.69 8.21 -6.31
N THR A 381 25.15 8.78 -5.19
CA THR A 381 26.52 9.23 -4.99
C THR A 381 27.44 8.05 -4.69
N LYS A 382 28.43 7.79 -5.56
CA LYS A 382 29.38 6.65 -5.44
C LYS A 382 30.70 6.99 -4.76
N THR A 383 30.95 8.26 -4.47
CA THR A 383 32.22 8.78 -3.95
C THR A 383 31.96 9.82 -2.87
N GLY A 384 32.84 9.92 -1.87
CA GLY A 384 32.71 10.91 -0.79
C GLY A 384 32.16 10.33 0.51
N GLU A 385 31.91 11.21 1.49
CA GLU A 385 31.54 10.85 2.86
C GLU A 385 30.22 10.06 2.95
N TYR A 386 29.29 10.34 2.02
CA TYR A 386 27.97 9.73 2.01
C TYR A 386 27.80 8.55 1.02
N SER A 387 28.90 8.05 0.45
CA SER A 387 28.86 6.94 -0.52
C SER A 387 28.34 5.61 0.03
N SER A 388 28.36 5.42 1.36
CA SER A 388 27.81 4.23 2.03
C SER A 388 26.39 4.42 2.55
N VAL A 389 25.80 5.61 2.38
CA VAL A 389 24.45 5.92 2.86
C VAL A 389 23.43 5.56 1.80
N PHE A 390 22.38 4.86 2.21
CA PHE A 390 21.27 4.51 1.34
C PHE A 390 19.94 4.72 2.07
N PHE A 391 19.06 5.52 1.48
CA PHE A 391 17.71 5.76 1.93
C PHE A 391 16.74 4.89 1.15
N THR A 392 15.96 4.07 1.86
CA THR A 392 14.88 3.30 1.25
C THR A 392 13.72 4.21 0.81
N GLU A 393 12.79 3.69 0.00
CA GLU A 393 11.54 4.39 -0.34
C GLU A 393 10.75 4.85 0.90
N GLU A 394 10.89 4.13 2.02
CA GLU A 394 10.27 4.50 3.28
C GLU A 394 11.03 5.63 3.98
N ASP A 395 12.35 5.61 3.98
CA ASP A 395 13.17 6.71 4.51
C ASP A 395 12.93 8.02 3.73
N LEU A 396 12.82 7.93 2.40
CA LEU A 396 12.51 9.08 1.55
C LEU A 396 11.13 9.67 1.87
N ARG A 397 10.13 8.83 2.16
CA ARG A 397 8.81 9.29 2.64
C ARG A 397 8.88 9.93 4.03
N ASN A 398 9.67 9.37 4.94
CA ASN A 398 9.87 9.95 6.27
C ASN A 398 10.54 11.32 6.19
N ILE A 399 11.52 11.48 5.30
CA ILE A 399 12.17 12.77 5.01
C ILE A 399 11.14 13.78 4.47
N GLU A 400 10.30 13.35 3.52
CA GLU A 400 9.23 14.17 2.95
C GLU A 400 8.23 14.63 4.03
N TYR A 401 7.72 13.72 4.87
CA TYR A 401 6.79 14.06 5.95
C TYR A 401 7.44 14.95 7.02
N ALA A 402 8.70 14.71 7.38
CA ALA A 402 9.42 15.58 8.29
C ALA A 402 9.57 16.99 7.70
N GLY A 403 9.85 17.09 6.39
CA GLY A 403 9.92 18.36 5.67
C GLY A 403 8.57 19.08 5.59
N LEU A 404 7.46 18.35 5.42
CA LEU A 404 6.12 18.96 5.44
C LEU A 404 5.75 19.49 6.82
N LEU A 405 6.18 18.81 7.89
CA LEU A 405 5.75 19.09 9.26
C LEU A 405 6.74 19.91 10.08
N HIS A 406 7.93 20.25 9.55
CA HIS A 406 9.02 20.88 10.31
C HIS A 406 8.60 22.17 11.03
N ASP A 407 7.72 22.93 10.39
CA ASP A 407 7.26 24.25 10.84
C ASP A 407 5.89 24.22 11.55
N PHE A 408 5.32 23.03 11.81
CA PHE A 408 3.98 22.89 12.40
C PHE A 408 3.83 23.64 13.74
N GLY A 409 4.91 23.74 14.51
CA GLY A 409 4.93 24.42 15.80
C GLY A 409 4.73 25.93 15.75
N LYS A 410 4.74 26.57 14.57
CA LYS A 410 4.38 27.98 14.41
C LYS A 410 2.97 28.29 14.91
N ILE A 411 2.10 27.27 15.01
CA ILE A 411 0.78 27.40 15.65
C ILE A 411 0.87 27.92 17.10
N GLY A 412 1.96 27.62 17.81
CA GLY A 412 2.21 28.05 19.19
C GLY A 412 2.81 29.45 19.34
N VAL A 413 3.11 30.14 18.23
CA VAL A 413 3.68 31.50 18.24
C VAL A 413 2.55 32.53 18.12
N ARG A 414 2.66 33.65 18.83
CA ARG A 414 1.69 34.75 18.72
C ARG A 414 1.72 35.33 17.30
N GLU A 415 0.54 35.54 16.74
CA GLU A 415 0.39 36.05 15.37
C GLU A 415 1.14 37.37 15.16
N LYS A 416 1.03 38.32 16.10
CA LYS A 416 1.73 39.62 16.01
C LYS A 416 3.25 39.48 15.87
N VAL A 417 3.85 38.46 16.49
CA VAL A 417 5.29 38.19 16.39
C VAL A 417 5.61 37.48 15.08
N LEU A 418 4.77 36.53 14.67
CA LEU A 418 4.93 35.75 13.44
C LEU A 418 4.91 36.62 12.18
N VAL A 419 4.01 37.61 12.11
CA VAL A 419 3.86 38.50 10.93
C VAL A 419 4.68 39.79 11.03
N LYS A 420 5.60 39.90 12.00
CA LYS A 420 6.32 41.15 12.29
C LYS A 420 7.37 41.52 11.23
N ALA A 421 6.99 42.38 10.29
CA ALA A 421 7.84 42.79 9.17
C ALA A 421 8.90 43.86 9.52
N LYS A 422 8.59 44.82 10.41
CA LYS A 422 9.46 45.94 10.81
C LYS A 422 9.82 45.86 12.29
N LYS A 423 10.83 46.61 12.74
CA LYS A 423 11.29 46.59 14.14
C LYS A 423 10.19 47.01 15.13
N LEU A 424 9.39 47.99 14.75
CA LEU A 424 8.21 48.46 15.47
C LEU A 424 6.94 47.82 14.90
N TYR A 425 5.98 47.55 15.78
CA TYR A 425 4.64 47.17 15.38
C TYR A 425 3.94 48.29 14.60
N PRO A 426 2.99 47.97 13.70
CA PRO A 426 2.24 48.98 12.94
C PRO A 426 1.61 50.05 13.84
N GLU A 427 0.99 49.62 14.94
CA GLU A 427 0.34 50.53 15.89
C GLU A 427 1.38 51.43 16.57
N SER A 428 2.52 50.88 17.01
CA SER A 428 3.62 51.65 17.61
C SER A 428 4.20 52.67 16.63
N SER A 429 4.35 52.31 15.36
CA SER A 429 4.84 53.22 14.32
C SER A 429 3.85 54.36 14.05
N GLU A 430 2.55 54.09 14.10
CA GLU A 430 1.52 55.11 13.93
C GLU A 430 1.46 56.06 15.13
N PHE A 431 1.49 55.53 16.36
CA PHE A 431 1.58 56.34 17.58
C PHE A 431 2.82 57.23 17.61
N LEU A 432 3.96 56.73 17.12
CA LEU A 432 5.18 57.52 16.99
C LEU A 432 4.96 58.71 16.02
N LYS A 433 4.39 58.47 14.84
CA LYS A 433 4.09 59.55 13.87
C LYS A 433 3.12 60.57 14.45
N MET A 434 2.09 60.13 15.15
CA MET A 434 1.15 61.02 15.85
C MET A 434 1.86 61.87 16.90
N ARG A 435 2.78 61.28 17.68
CA ARG A 435 3.58 62.00 18.68
C ARG A 435 4.44 63.08 18.04
N TYR A 436 5.08 62.78 16.91
CA TYR A 436 5.87 63.76 16.17
C TYR A 436 5.01 64.88 15.55
N ASN A 437 3.82 64.55 15.04
CA ASN A 437 2.86 65.56 14.60
C ASN A 437 2.41 66.46 15.76
N TYR A 438 2.19 65.89 16.94
CA TYR A 438 1.85 66.63 18.14
C TYR A 438 3.00 67.53 18.61
N LEU A 439 4.25 67.02 18.67
CA LEU A 439 5.44 67.82 18.95
C LEU A 439 5.57 69.00 17.98
N LYS A 440 5.36 68.77 16.68
CA LYS A 440 5.36 69.82 15.66
C LYS A 440 4.31 70.90 15.95
N LYS A 441 3.09 70.50 16.31
CA LYS A 441 2.00 71.42 16.65
C LYS A 441 2.27 72.18 17.95
N ALA A 442 2.82 71.53 18.97
CA ALA A 442 3.22 72.16 20.22
C ALA A 442 4.31 73.21 20.00
N ILE A 443 5.36 72.88 19.24
CA ILE A 443 6.42 73.85 18.88
C ILE A 443 5.82 75.04 18.10
N GLN A 444 4.95 74.80 17.12
CA GLN A 444 4.28 75.87 16.37
C GLN A 444 3.42 76.76 17.29
N TYR A 445 2.69 76.16 18.22
CA TYR A 445 1.88 76.86 19.21
C TYR A 445 2.73 77.73 20.12
N ASP A 446 3.79 77.17 20.72
CA ASP A 446 4.69 77.90 21.63
C ASP A 446 5.31 79.13 20.94
N PHE A 447 5.75 78.97 19.68
CA PHE A 447 6.30 80.08 18.91
C PHE A 447 5.24 81.11 18.53
N ALA A 448 4.02 80.70 18.18
CA ALA A 448 2.92 81.62 17.91
C ALA A 448 2.51 82.40 19.16
N SER A 449 2.40 81.73 20.31
CA SER A 449 2.14 82.33 21.61
C SER A 449 3.23 83.33 22.00
N LYS A 450 4.50 82.99 21.76
CA LYS A 450 5.65 83.90 21.95
C LYS A 450 5.59 85.13 21.04
N LYS A 451 5.20 84.97 19.77
CA LYS A 451 4.98 86.11 18.87
C LYS A 451 3.89 87.04 19.39
N LEU A 452 2.76 86.47 19.81
CA LEU A 452 1.62 87.23 20.33
C LEU A 452 1.97 87.98 21.63
N SER A 453 2.74 87.38 22.54
CA SER A 453 3.17 88.05 23.78
C SER A 453 4.09 89.24 23.48
N ILE A 454 5.04 89.10 22.55
CA ILE A 454 5.93 90.19 22.13
C ILE A 454 5.13 91.36 21.55
N ILE A 455 4.14 91.09 20.69
CA ILE A 455 3.27 92.14 20.12
C ILE A 455 2.51 92.86 21.24
N LYS A 456 1.95 92.12 22.20
CA LYS A 456 1.19 92.69 23.33
C LYS A 456 2.05 93.55 24.27
N GLU A 457 3.29 93.15 24.52
CA GLU A 457 4.17 93.80 25.51
C GLU A 457 5.01 94.94 24.93
N ARG A 458 5.45 94.83 23.67
CA ARG A 458 6.46 95.73 23.08
C ARG A 458 6.01 96.42 21.77
N GLY A 459 4.83 96.10 21.26
CA GLY A 459 4.26 96.72 20.06
C GLY A 459 4.74 96.12 18.74
N LEU A 460 4.16 96.61 17.63
CA LEU A 460 4.37 96.07 16.28
C LEU A 460 5.77 96.38 15.69
N ASP A 461 6.33 97.55 15.97
CA ASP A 461 7.61 97.96 15.39
C ASP A 461 8.76 97.03 15.85
N TYR A 462 8.82 96.74 17.15
CA TYR A 462 9.79 95.80 17.72
C TYR A 462 9.56 94.36 17.25
N PHE A 463 8.30 93.97 17.02
CA PHE A 463 7.99 92.64 16.49
C PHE A 463 8.54 92.45 15.07
N ASN A 464 8.38 93.44 14.19
CA ASN A 464 8.85 93.37 12.80
C ASN A 464 10.38 93.18 12.71
N GLU A 465 11.15 93.75 13.65
CA GLU A 465 12.60 93.55 13.70
C GLU A 465 13.02 92.13 14.11
N ILE A 466 12.25 91.48 14.99
CA ILE A 466 12.62 90.19 15.61
C ILE A 466 11.93 88.99 14.96
N GLU A 467 10.79 89.20 14.31
CA GLU A 467 10.03 88.14 13.65
C GLU A 467 10.90 87.26 12.72
N PRO A 468 11.79 87.80 11.87
CA PRO A 468 12.63 86.97 11.01
C PRO A 468 13.48 85.97 11.80
N LYS A 469 14.02 86.38 12.96
CA LYS A 469 14.82 85.54 13.83
C LYS A 469 13.98 84.45 14.48
N ILE A 470 12.77 84.79 14.96
CA ILE A 470 11.83 83.81 15.54
C ILE A 470 11.41 82.78 14.49
N ASN A 471 11.16 83.20 13.25
CA ASN A 471 10.83 82.30 12.15
C ASN A 471 11.98 81.37 11.79
N LEU A 472 13.22 81.86 11.83
CA LEU A 472 14.41 81.05 11.60
C LEU A 472 14.58 79.97 12.67
N ASP A 473 14.45 80.34 13.95
CA ASP A 473 14.51 79.41 15.09
C ASP A 473 13.39 78.33 15.01
N LEU A 474 12.17 78.72 14.60
CA LEU A 474 11.06 77.79 14.39
C LEU A 474 11.39 76.80 13.28
N ASN A 475 11.83 77.30 12.13
CA ASN A 475 12.16 76.45 10.97
C ASN A 475 13.30 75.49 11.29
N GLN A 476 14.32 75.92 12.04
CA GLN A 476 15.40 75.05 12.48
C GLN A 476 14.87 73.92 13.38
N LYS A 477 14.07 74.24 14.41
CA LYS A 477 13.48 73.21 15.28
C LYS A 477 12.59 72.22 14.54
N LEU A 478 11.78 72.71 13.59
CA LEU A 478 10.93 71.85 12.77
C LEU A 478 11.76 70.97 11.82
N GLY A 479 12.85 71.50 11.27
CA GLY A 479 13.81 70.74 10.46
C GLY A 479 14.48 69.62 11.25
N GLU A 480 14.98 69.93 12.45
CA GLU A 480 15.55 68.93 13.37
C GLU A 480 14.54 67.82 13.70
N LEU A 481 13.29 68.18 13.99
CA LEU A 481 12.23 67.22 14.30
C LEU A 481 11.93 66.28 13.12
N ASN A 482 11.88 66.81 11.89
CA ASN A 482 11.68 65.99 10.70
C ASN A 482 12.87 65.03 10.48
N ASN A 483 14.11 65.51 10.64
CA ASN A 483 15.31 64.68 10.49
C ASN A 483 15.33 63.52 11.51
N PHE A 484 14.90 63.77 12.76
CA PHE A 484 14.76 62.71 13.75
C PHE A 484 13.71 61.67 13.34
N LEU A 485 12.55 62.12 12.85
CA LEU A 485 11.50 61.21 12.41
C LEU A 485 11.96 60.34 11.23
N GLU A 486 12.61 60.94 10.23
CA GLU A 486 13.17 60.22 9.08
C GLU A 486 14.19 59.18 9.52
N THR A 487 15.10 59.54 10.43
CA THR A 487 16.10 58.61 10.98
C THR A 487 15.44 57.44 11.70
N ILE A 488 14.39 57.69 12.49
CA ILE A 488 13.65 56.62 13.17
C ILE A 488 12.93 55.71 12.17
N LEU A 489 12.28 56.29 11.15
CA LEU A 489 11.58 55.52 10.14
C LEU A 489 12.54 54.66 9.31
N GLN A 490 13.73 55.17 8.99
CA GLN A 490 14.80 54.40 8.35
C GLN A 490 15.31 53.28 9.26
N ALA A 491 15.53 53.57 10.55
CA ALA A 491 15.99 52.58 11.52
C ALA A 491 14.96 51.49 11.80
N ASN A 492 13.67 51.74 11.57
CA ASN A 492 12.58 50.78 11.71
C ASN A 492 12.60 49.68 10.64
N GLU A 493 13.28 49.88 9.52
CA GLU A 493 13.42 48.86 8.49
C GLU A 493 14.30 47.68 8.98
N PRO A 494 14.03 46.44 8.53
CA PRO A 494 14.75 45.24 8.96
C PRO A 494 16.14 45.11 8.29
N THR A 495 16.86 46.22 8.15
CA THR A 495 18.19 46.32 7.56
C THR A 495 19.25 46.48 8.66
N ILE A 496 20.53 46.42 8.26
CA ILE A 496 21.64 46.69 9.19
C ILE A 496 21.52 48.14 9.65
N LEU A 497 21.50 48.34 10.97
CA LEU A 497 21.47 49.68 11.54
C LEU A 497 22.79 50.40 11.26
N GLU A 498 22.73 51.56 10.59
CA GLU A 498 23.89 52.42 10.37
C GLU A 498 24.37 53.04 11.70
N GLU A 499 25.69 53.15 11.90
CA GLU A 499 26.25 53.70 13.14
C GLU A 499 25.73 55.10 13.46
N ASN A 500 25.50 55.93 12.42
CA ASN A 500 24.99 57.29 12.59
C ASN A 500 23.55 57.28 13.11
N SER A 501 22.68 56.44 12.52
CA SER A 501 21.29 56.28 12.97
C SER A 501 21.22 55.77 14.41
N GLY A 502 22.09 54.82 14.79
CA GLY A 502 22.18 54.30 16.16
C GLY A 502 22.58 55.36 17.20
N LYS A 503 23.52 56.26 16.84
CA LYS A 503 23.90 57.40 17.70
C LYS A 503 22.74 58.39 17.87
N ILE A 504 22.08 58.78 16.78
CA ILE A 504 20.93 59.70 16.81
C ILE A 504 19.80 59.12 17.67
N ILE A 505 19.46 57.85 17.49
CA ILE A 505 18.44 57.18 18.32
C ILE A 505 18.83 57.18 19.79
N SER A 506 20.13 57.01 20.09
CA SER A 506 20.63 57.04 21.46
C SER A 506 20.54 58.44 22.09
N GLU A 507 20.73 59.51 21.31
CA GLU A 507 20.59 60.89 21.78
C GLU A 507 19.13 61.31 22.04
N LEU A 508 18.16 60.66 21.39
CA LEU A 508 16.74 60.96 21.56
C LEU A 508 16.18 60.42 22.88
N ILE A 509 16.91 59.54 23.55
CA ILE A 509 16.49 58.91 24.80
C ILE A 509 16.54 59.94 25.93
N GLY A 510 15.43 60.05 26.66
CA GLY A 510 15.30 61.02 27.74
C GLY A 510 15.18 62.46 27.26
N LYS A 511 15.28 62.73 25.94
CA LYS A 511 14.99 64.05 25.37
C LYS A 511 13.49 64.32 25.49
N LYS A 512 13.16 65.44 26.13
CA LYS A 512 11.78 65.88 26.33
C LYS A 512 11.60 67.30 25.81
N TYR A 513 10.43 67.55 25.24
CA TYR A 513 9.98 68.90 24.91
C TYR A 513 9.04 69.38 26.02
N LEU A 514 9.34 70.53 26.63
CA LEU A 514 8.46 71.19 27.58
C LEU A 514 7.65 72.25 26.83
N THR A 515 6.32 72.09 26.79
CA THR A 515 5.41 73.05 26.15
C THR A 515 5.22 74.30 27.00
N SER A 516 4.69 75.38 26.41
CA SER A 516 4.35 76.60 27.17
C SER A 516 3.35 76.36 28.30
N ASP A 517 2.57 75.28 28.19
CA ASP A 517 1.48 74.93 29.10
C ASP A 517 1.96 73.97 30.21
N GLY A 518 3.25 73.62 30.22
CA GLY A 518 3.90 72.80 31.24
C GLY A 518 3.89 71.29 30.97
N GLU A 519 3.38 70.85 29.81
CA GLU A 519 3.38 69.43 29.44
C GLU A 519 4.77 68.98 28.95
N GLN A 520 5.19 67.79 29.36
CA GLN A 520 6.43 67.17 28.91
C GLN A 520 6.16 66.07 27.90
N ILE A 521 6.68 66.23 26.69
CA ILE A 521 6.51 65.27 25.59
C ILE A 521 7.86 64.62 25.30
N GLU A 522 7.93 63.31 25.46
CA GLU A 522 9.14 62.53 25.15
C GLU A 522 9.28 62.34 23.64
N TYR A 523 10.50 62.47 23.11
CA TYR A 523 10.76 62.25 21.68
C TYR A 523 10.65 60.76 21.33
N LEU A 524 11.19 59.88 22.18
CA LEU A 524 11.21 58.44 21.99
C LEU A 524 11.06 57.71 23.32
N LYS A 525 10.26 56.63 23.35
CA LYS A 525 10.09 55.77 24.53
C LYS A 525 11.16 54.68 24.59
N GLU A 526 11.42 54.13 25.78
CA GLU A 526 12.40 53.05 25.97
C GLU A 526 12.08 51.77 25.19
N GLU A 527 10.80 51.40 25.08
CA GLU A 527 10.37 50.22 24.31
C GLU A 527 10.65 50.38 22.80
N GLU A 528 10.41 51.59 22.27
CA GLU A 528 10.67 51.92 20.87
C GLU A 528 12.18 51.90 20.58
N LYS A 529 12.99 52.41 21.51
CA LYS A 529 14.46 52.32 21.43
C LYS A 529 14.93 50.86 21.39
N LYS A 530 14.45 50.01 22.31
CA LYS A 530 14.85 48.58 22.33
C LYS A 530 14.63 47.91 20.98
N ALA A 531 13.50 48.20 20.34
CA ALA A 531 13.20 47.70 19.00
C ALA A 531 14.10 48.35 17.92
N LEU A 532 14.26 49.67 17.90
CA LEU A 532 15.00 50.37 16.84
C LEU A 532 16.52 50.09 16.87
N MET A 533 17.06 49.78 18.05
CA MET A 533 18.49 49.46 18.27
C MET A 533 18.87 48.03 17.86
N ILE A 534 17.92 47.22 17.36
CA ILE A 534 18.23 45.90 16.81
C ILE A 534 19.18 46.06 15.62
N LEU A 535 20.35 45.41 15.70
CA LEU A 535 21.41 45.50 14.67
C LEU A 535 21.03 44.84 13.35
N ARG A 536 20.34 43.69 13.41
CA ARG A 536 19.92 42.89 12.24
C ARG A 536 18.54 42.28 12.48
N GLY A 537 17.65 42.42 11.51
CA GLY A 537 16.28 41.89 11.57
C GLY A 537 15.28 42.81 12.28
N SER A 538 14.09 42.30 12.54
CA SER A 538 12.95 43.03 13.13
C SER A 538 12.61 42.62 14.57
N LEU A 539 13.19 41.52 15.05
CA LEU A 539 12.77 40.85 16.28
C LEU A 539 13.67 41.21 17.46
N THR A 540 13.06 41.54 18.60
CA THR A 540 13.77 41.60 19.89
C THR A 540 14.22 40.20 20.31
N GLU A 541 15.09 40.10 21.31
CA GLU A 541 15.52 38.78 21.83
C GLU A 541 14.34 37.96 22.36
N GLU A 542 13.39 38.58 23.05
CA GLU A 542 12.18 37.91 23.54
C GLU A 542 11.31 37.38 22.40
N GLU A 543 11.12 38.19 21.35
CA GLU A 543 10.37 37.80 20.16
C GLU A 543 11.09 36.71 19.35
N ARG A 544 12.42 36.77 19.25
CA ARG A 544 13.23 35.75 18.59
C ARG A 544 13.11 34.41 19.31
N LEU A 545 13.26 34.38 20.63
CA LEU A 545 13.11 33.16 21.44
C LEU A 545 11.69 32.56 21.29
N GLU A 546 10.67 33.41 21.18
CA GLU A 546 9.31 32.94 20.92
C GLU A 546 9.18 32.29 19.54
N ILE A 547 9.76 32.89 18.48
CA ILE A 547 9.78 32.25 17.16
C ILE A 547 10.57 30.95 17.20
N GLU A 548 11.78 30.93 17.74
CA GLU A 548 12.62 29.71 17.82
C GLU A 548 11.93 28.57 18.60
N SER A 549 11.01 28.90 19.52
CA SER A 549 10.21 27.91 20.24
C SER A 549 9.34 27.03 19.33
N HIS A 550 9.05 27.45 18.08
CA HIS A 550 8.26 26.68 17.12
C HIS A 550 8.85 25.28 16.91
N VAL A 551 10.18 25.13 16.88
CA VAL A 551 10.82 23.81 16.70
C VAL A 551 10.46 22.87 17.84
N THR A 552 10.45 23.40 19.06
CA THR A 552 10.07 22.65 20.26
C THR A 552 8.56 22.35 20.27
N HIS A 553 7.73 23.28 19.80
CA HIS A 553 6.30 23.04 19.63
C HIS A 553 6.01 21.97 18.57
N THR A 554 6.70 22.01 17.42
CA THR A 554 6.65 20.97 16.38
C THR A 554 6.97 19.62 17.01
N PHE A 555 8.12 19.50 17.67
CA PHE A 555 8.54 18.23 18.28
C PHE A 555 7.54 17.69 19.30
N LYS A 556 7.05 18.54 20.21
CA LYS A 556 6.05 18.17 21.22
C LYS A 556 4.74 17.70 20.59
N PHE A 557 4.30 18.36 19.51
CA PHE A 557 3.10 17.96 18.78
C PHE A 557 3.31 16.62 18.08
N LEU A 558 4.38 16.48 17.30
CA LEU A 558 4.67 15.27 16.56
C LEU A 558 4.86 14.06 17.50
N CYS A 559 5.45 14.24 18.69
CA CYS A 559 5.57 13.15 19.68
C CYS A 559 4.22 12.63 20.23
N ARG A 560 3.11 13.35 20.02
CA ARG A 560 1.76 12.89 20.40
C ARG A 560 1.11 12.01 19.33
N ILE A 561 1.61 12.05 18.11
CA ILE A 561 1.11 11.21 17.03
C ILE A 561 1.62 9.77 17.27
N PRO A 562 0.75 8.75 17.24
CA PRO A 562 1.15 7.37 17.42
C PRO A 562 1.81 6.83 16.14
N TRP A 563 3.06 7.23 15.91
CA TRP A 563 3.85 6.79 14.76
C TRP A 563 4.02 5.27 14.75
N THR A 564 4.03 4.69 13.55
CA THR A 564 4.53 3.32 13.37
C THR A 564 6.03 3.28 13.65
N LYS A 565 6.58 2.07 13.83
CA LYS A 565 8.01 1.90 14.15
C LYS A 565 8.90 2.53 13.07
N GLU A 566 8.47 2.43 11.83
CA GLU A 566 9.17 2.91 10.65
C GLU A 566 9.16 4.43 10.55
N MET A 567 8.14 5.10 11.11
CA MET A 567 7.97 6.56 11.06
C MET A 567 8.44 7.28 12.35
N ALA A 568 8.93 6.54 13.34
CA ALA A 568 9.25 7.06 14.67
C ALA A 568 10.33 8.17 14.69
N ASN A 569 11.11 8.28 13.62
CA ASN A 569 12.19 9.28 13.50
C ASN A 569 11.70 10.65 12.98
N ILE A 570 10.50 10.76 12.40
CA ILE A 570 9.96 12.01 11.85
C ILE A 570 10.03 13.18 12.86
N PRO A 571 9.58 13.02 14.13
CA PRO A 571 9.69 14.10 15.11
C PRO A 571 11.12 14.59 15.32
N TYR A 572 12.10 13.69 15.34
CA TYR A 572 13.50 14.02 15.61
C TYR A 572 14.19 14.71 14.44
N ILE A 573 13.81 14.36 13.21
CA ILE A 573 14.29 15.05 12.00
C ILE A 573 13.78 16.49 12.03
N ALA A 574 12.46 16.66 12.19
CA ALA A 574 11.81 17.96 12.31
C ALA A 574 12.34 18.78 13.51
N TYR A 575 12.71 18.17 14.62
CA TYR A 575 13.22 18.89 15.79
C TYR A 575 14.61 19.50 15.60
N LYS A 576 15.39 19.02 14.61
CA LYS A 576 16.81 19.37 14.46
C LYS A 576 17.13 20.17 13.20
N HIS A 577 16.13 20.54 12.40
CA HIS A 577 16.35 21.22 11.11
C HIS A 577 16.98 22.63 11.25
N HIS A 578 16.94 23.24 12.44
CA HIS A 578 17.62 24.50 12.74
C HIS A 578 18.92 24.36 13.55
N GLU A 579 19.33 23.13 13.89
CA GLU A 579 20.63 22.88 14.49
C GLU A 579 21.74 23.14 13.45
N LYS A 580 22.91 23.60 13.91
CA LYS A 580 24.06 23.93 13.06
C LYS A 580 25.25 23.08 13.46
N LEU A 581 26.11 22.74 12.50
CA LEU A 581 27.24 21.83 12.74
C LEU A 581 28.22 22.35 13.80
N ASP A 582 28.35 23.67 13.92
CA ASP A 582 29.19 24.37 14.88
C ASP A 582 28.59 24.46 16.30
N GLY A 583 27.32 24.06 16.49
CA GLY A 583 26.61 24.11 17.76
C GLY A 583 25.93 25.44 18.08
N HIS A 584 25.95 26.44 17.18
CA HIS A 584 25.24 27.72 17.37
C HIS A 584 23.78 27.69 16.88
N GLY A 585 23.27 26.51 16.51
CA GLY A 585 21.87 26.32 16.17
C GLY A 585 20.95 26.21 17.39
N TYR A 586 19.67 26.02 17.12
CA TYR A 586 18.62 25.88 18.13
C TYR A 586 17.74 24.67 17.79
N PRO A 587 17.01 24.08 18.77
CA PRO A 587 16.79 24.55 20.15
C PRO A 587 17.79 24.04 21.19
N ARG A 588 18.69 23.11 20.86
CA ARG A 588 19.59 22.48 21.83
C ARG A 588 21.06 22.86 21.67
N GLY A 589 21.46 23.47 20.55
CA GLY A 589 22.85 23.86 20.30
C GLY A 589 23.77 22.64 20.22
N ILE A 590 23.29 21.58 19.56
CA ILE A 590 24.04 20.34 19.44
C ILE A 590 25.04 20.37 18.28
N LYS A 591 26.12 19.61 18.39
CA LYS A 591 27.16 19.54 17.36
C LYS A 591 26.85 18.50 16.29
N ALA A 592 27.57 18.63 15.16
CA ALA A 592 27.44 17.82 13.95
C ALA A 592 27.12 16.34 14.22
N GLU A 593 27.87 15.65 15.09
CA GLU A 593 27.80 14.20 15.31
C GLU A 593 26.41 13.70 15.74
N THR A 594 25.59 14.59 16.31
CA THR A 594 24.27 14.26 16.86
C THR A 594 23.09 14.74 15.99
N ILE A 595 23.40 15.46 14.91
CA ILE A 595 22.44 15.96 13.92
C ILE A 595 22.29 14.91 12.83
N PRO A 596 21.11 14.26 12.70
CA PRO A 596 20.86 13.28 11.65
C PRO A 596 21.07 13.89 10.26
N ILE A 597 21.57 13.09 9.32
CA ILE A 597 21.80 13.52 7.95
C ILE A 597 20.54 14.11 7.31
N GLN A 598 19.36 13.56 7.61
CA GLN A 598 18.07 14.06 7.14
C GLN A 598 17.80 15.49 7.58
N ALA A 599 18.14 15.82 8.83
CA ALA A 599 17.99 17.17 9.36
C ALA A 599 19.00 18.12 8.71
N ARG A 600 20.25 17.69 8.49
CA ARG A 600 21.27 18.50 7.78
C ARG A 600 20.85 18.83 6.34
N MET A 601 20.29 17.86 5.62
CA MET A 601 19.72 18.07 4.28
C MET A 601 18.57 19.08 4.33
N MET A 602 17.67 18.93 5.30
CA MET A 602 16.54 19.83 5.49
C MET A 602 16.98 21.26 5.82
N THR A 603 18.03 21.43 6.64
CA THR A 603 18.61 22.74 6.93
C THR A 603 19.08 23.46 5.65
N ILE A 604 19.68 22.74 4.70
CA ILE A 604 20.12 23.32 3.42
C ILE A 604 18.91 23.73 2.59
N ALA A 605 17.91 22.83 2.47
CA ALA A 605 16.69 23.07 1.71
C ALA A 605 15.87 24.24 2.26
N ASP A 606 15.72 24.33 3.58
CA ASP A 606 14.99 25.40 4.29
C ASP A 606 15.65 26.77 4.08
N ILE A 607 16.98 26.87 4.29
CA ILE A 607 17.71 28.13 4.04
C ILE A 607 17.59 28.54 2.57
N TYR A 608 17.73 27.59 1.63
CA TYR A 608 17.61 27.88 0.21
C TYR A 608 16.22 28.45 -0.12
N ASP A 609 15.15 27.74 0.26
CA ASP A 609 13.78 28.18 -0.04
C ASP A 609 13.47 29.53 0.62
N ALA A 610 13.90 29.73 1.88
CA ALA A 610 13.70 30.98 2.59
C ALA A 610 14.38 32.20 1.92
N LEU A 611 15.43 31.98 1.12
CA LEU A 611 16.13 33.01 0.35
C LEU A 611 15.50 33.26 -1.03
N THR A 612 15.06 32.20 -1.72
CA THR A 612 14.61 32.27 -3.12
C THR A 612 13.10 32.46 -3.29
N ALA A 613 12.30 32.20 -2.26
CA ALA A 613 10.85 32.30 -2.32
C ALA A 613 10.38 33.72 -2.69
N SER A 614 9.66 33.83 -3.82
CA SER A 614 9.18 35.10 -4.40
C SER A 614 7.82 35.56 -3.89
N ASP A 615 7.13 34.71 -3.15
CA ASP A 615 5.79 34.89 -2.59
C ASP A 615 5.78 35.67 -1.27
N ARG A 616 6.95 36.05 -0.72
CA ARG A 616 7.03 36.82 0.53
C ARG A 616 6.66 38.30 0.32
N PRO A 617 5.61 38.84 0.96
CA PRO A 617 5.09 40.20 0.70
C PRO A 617 6.09 41.34 0.96
N TYR A 618 7.11 41.10 1.78
CA TYR A 618 8.01 42.13 2.31
C TYR A 618 9.47 41.99 1.86
N LYS A 619 9.82 40.96 1.09
CA LYS A 619 11.18 40.73 0.58
C LYS A 619 11.16 40.30 -0.88
N LYS A 620 11.93 40.99 -1.72
CA LYS A 620 12.21 40.51 -3.08
C LYS A 620 13.01 39.20 -3.00
N ALA A 621 12.64 38.20 -3.80
CA ALA A 621 13.40 36.97 -3.94
C ALA A 621 14.87 37.26 -4.23
N VAL A 622 15.76 36.55 -3.53
CA VAL A 622 17.19 36.59 -3.81
C VAL A 622 17.44 35.77 -5.09
N PRO A 623 18.20 36.29 -6.08
CA PRO A 623 18.61 35.49 -7.24
C PRO A 623 19.33 34.21 -6.80
N VAL A 624 19.11 33.11 -7.53
CA VAL A 624 19.64 31.78 -7.20
C VAL A 624 21.14 31.80 -6.94
N GLU A 625 21.91 32.46 -7.82
CA GLU A 625 23.37 32.62 -7.67
C GLU A 625 23.76 33.25 -6.32
N LYS A 626 22.99 34.25 -5.89
CA LYS A 626 23.20 34.92 -4.62
C LYS A 626 22.73 34.06 -3.43
N ALA A 627 21.68 33.27 -3.58
CA ALA A 627 21.27 32.31 -2.55
C ALA A 627 22.33 31.20 -2.35
N LEU A 628 22.87 30.66 -3.44
CA LEU A 628 23.94 29.66 -3.40
C LEU A 628 25.23 30.20 -2.77
N SER A 629 25.65 31.42 -3.13
CA SER A 629 26.81 32.06 -2.48
C SER A 629 26.60 32.30 -0.97
N ILE A 630 25.38 32.58 -0.51
CA ILE A 630 25.07 32.66 0.92
C ILE A 630 25.24 31.29 1.60
N LEU A 631 24.76 30.21 0.98
CA LEU A 631 24.97 28.86 1.48
C LEU A 631 26.46 28.50 1.54
N GLU A 632 27.25 28.87 0.53
CA GLU A 632 28.71 28.68 0.55
C GLU A 632 29.37 29.46 1.70
N MET A 633 28.91 30.67 2.03
CA MET A 633 29.42 31.41 3.21
C MET A 633 29.09 30.70 4.53
N GLU A 634 27.88 30.14 4.67
CA GLU A 634 27.47 29.37 5.85
C GLU A 634 28.26 28.05 5.96
N MET A 635 28.56 27.40 4.82
CA MET A 635 29.40 26.21 4.74
C MET A 635 30.86 26.50 5.13
N ASN A 636 31.43 27.60 4.64
CA ASN A 636 32.79 28.05 5.00
C ASN A 636 32.90 28.40 6.49
N SER A 637 31.79 28.80 7.11
CA SER A 637 31.68 29.04 8.55
C SER A 637 31.42 27.76 9.37
N ASN A 638 31.45 26.59 8.74
CA ASN A 638 31.18 25.29 9.35
C ASN A 638 29.79 25.18 10.01
N LYS A 639 28.77 25.86 9.48
CA LYS A 639 27.40 25.81 10.01
C LYS A 639 26.51 24.78 9.33
N ILE A 640 26.74 24.53 8.04
CA ILE A 640 26.02 23.55 7.22
C ILE A 640 26.98 22.57 6.57
N ASP A 641 26.46 21.43 6.18
CA ASP A 641 27.24 20.28 5.71
C ASP A 641 27.84 20.51 4.31
N LYS A 642 29.17 20.40 4.23
CA LYS A 642 29.94 20.67 3.02
C LYS A 642 29.64 19.67 1.90
N GLU A 643 29.58 18.38 2.22
CA GLU A 643 29.39 17.35 1.21
C GLU A 643 27.95 17.34 0.70
N LEU A 644 26.97 17.52 1.59
CA LEU A 644 25.56 17.66 1.18
C LEU A 644 25.33 18.91 0.33
N LEU A 645 25.96 20.05 0.68
CA LEU A 645 25.85 21.27 -0.13
C LEU A 645 26.47 21.07 -1.51
N ARG A 646 27.61 20.36 -1.60
CA ARG A 646 28.23 20.03 -2.90
C ARG A 646 27.25 19.22 -3.77
N ILE A 647 26.66 18.16 -3.23
CA ILE A 647 25.66 17.34 -3.95
C ILE A 647 24.46 18.20 -4.38
N PHE A 648 23.96 19.06 -3.49
CA PHE A 648 22.83 19.95 -3.77
C PHE A 648 23.09 20.88 -4.98
N ILE A 649 24.32 21.39 -5.11
CA ILE A 649 24.75 22.28 -6.19
C ILE A 649 25.06 21.49 -7.47
N ASP A 650 25.89 20.44 -7.38
CA ASP A 650 26.38 19.66 -8.53
C ASP A 650 25.22 18.97 -9.28
N GLU A 651 24.32 18.35 -8.53
CA GLU A 651 23.13 17.67 -9.07
C GLU A 651 21.98 18.65 -9.37
N LYS A 652 22.18 19.95 -9.09
CA LYS A 652 21.21 21.03 -9.36
C LYS A 652 19.83 20.77 -8.73
N VAL A 653 19.82 20.21 -7.52
CA VAL A 653 18.61 19.86 -6.76
C VAL A 653 17.64 21.05 -6.67
N TYR A 654 18.19 22.26 -6.52
CA TYR A 654 17.44 23.50 -6.44
C TYR A 654 16.52 23.80 -7.64
N LYS A 655 16.77 23.21 -8.81
CA LYS A 655 15.93 23.40 -10.01
C LYS A 655 14.57 22.73 -9.93
N ILE A 656 14.36 21.78 -9.01
CA ILE A 656 13.11 21.01 -8.95
C ILE A 656 11.90 21.86 -8.48
N VAL A 657 12.18 23.01 -7.89
CA VAL A 657 11.18 23.99 -7.40
C VAL A 657 11.19 25.30 -8.20
N GLU A 658 12.12 25.47 -9.14
CA GLU A 658 12.10 26.58 -10.09
C GLU A 658 10.94 26.34 -11.09
N LYS A 659 10.06 27.34 -11.23
CA LYS A 659 8.96 27.31 -12.20
C LYS A 659 9.39 27.85 -13.56
#